data_AF-A0A1S9B2H1-F1
#
_entry.id   AF-A0A1S9B2H1-F1
#
_cell.length_a   1.000
_cell.length_b   1.000
_cell.length_c   1.000
_cell.angle_alpha   90.00
_cell.angle_beta   90.00
_cell.angle_gamma   90.00
#
_symmetry.space_group_name_H-M   'P 1'
#
loop_
_entity.id
_entity.type
_entity.pdbx_description
1 polymer ?
#
loop_
_entity_poly.entity_id
_entity_poly.type
_entity_poly.pdbx_seq_one_letter_code
_entity_poly.pdbx_strand_id
1 'polypeptide(L)'
;MSVKPILIQQAYYGAVRGTSHGYLASSEPLSESLQNFLPGFTDRPGNEMIPAGVSSYLSGAVTDKYFLLSRTWPDETTARAGMVFTHVLLLPLAAVLHVNDLADLLALLLPVPPAAADRIQLPPVTFCPAERSDNFLTSLPNSWRQVGQQLLSGATAVTVSAEQEQMAALLVRLWNGLLPSLRPLLTWATRFSPTATGAEAGLLVGVPPVVAGRWVGRPLITLTGEPAASAMSLQEQVLWNAACATPFRAFLRALEIEPTLFRALTQHERAFTNYERLADLSAAELMSLARDVAALQPAPAKGVTIKEAVLSRLIKAIATSNEPPLRNLRKFSLAPFADTSALEAAVVTRVKVLMTAATSAPDAVTEAFDLDTGPDAADNQPWLRVAVEAALTDQLRQPTVALAPAWWLGIQHHEATRIKLLATLAPSPAAASVLAATAPATLDKGVAEPLLALSREWGWWALHAAVAAAALLPAAALRRQVVAEGTGRNNASPQVVQLAQAVADDDLLALALETNDNQLLKLAGAACANDSSLLSGLDVADDAWRQIWEYAVSQSDKLTAGLTAPAATVDAYLSLLIENPARAFSLLPRIARSSFANVLHHPRRSSLWAVLPAPSRSVFLKATAQALTAELVDGRRYTSIEAPLRQAVQQPAFTTQLLSTYRAAPAAVLAIQAGCDNLTDRYLADYVADLPAIEPADAVVLGRLINSKRWSLSAQKVADRAKRDAGFRLVLAECESQLNGVKSWLAGLFTSDTGRSFSPQFPYTPSTSSNMATDVLIMTALGLEFNAVQQILSAPQAIRHPTTGPRYTQGIFAHDGRQFSVALAESGAGNVDAAQATERALSHFKPRYAFFVGVGGGIKDVSLGDVVASSEVLQYEGAKDGETYKPRIKAHSGAHELTELAKFIANRNLWQHRLGPHGQYKAEVKPIAAGEKVVASNRSATYQLISQSVSQAIAVEMEGYGFLAPVHSHHSKGIVIRGISDLLENKTASDQAGWQPIAAANATAFAAEMLAHLLNDQISELPPAQAAPATAQPRSTDVMSSSEPASAPLTELLGSVSARSELATILADLYDRGPEERQVWKRAGGKLSFLKQADPADTQWHHALDYLAKGGSGNITPRSLLEAVQADFPANPSLQRYYGLL
;
A
#
# COMPACT_ATOMS: atom_id res chain seq x y z
N MET A 1 -52.50 40.98 -37.63
CA MET A 1 -52.02 40.52 -38.96
C MET A 1 -53.21 39.97 -39.71
N SER A 2 -53.46 40.42 -40.94
CA SER A 2 -54.54 39.87 -41.78
C SER A 2 -54.35 38.36 -41.93
N VAL A 3 -55.36 37.58 -41.54
CA VAL A 3 -55.35 36.12 -41.67
C VAL A 3 -55.32 35.78 -43.16
N LYS A 4 -54.27 35.07 -43.60
CA LYS A 4 -54.17 34.62 -44.99
C LYS A 4 -55.27 33.59 -45.27
N PRO A 5 -56.06 33.73 -46.36
CA PRO A 5 -56.98 32.70 -46.79
C PRO A 5 -56.24 31.38 -47.06
N ILE A 6 -56.80 30.27 -46.60
CA ILE A 6 -56.31 28.91 -46.81
C ILE A 6 -57.14 28.27 -47.92
N LEU A 7 -56.48 27.77 -48.96
CA LEU A 7 -57.15 26.99 -50.00
C LEU A 7 -57.27 25.53 -49.56
N ILE A 8 -58.50 25.02 -49.47
CA ILE A 8 -58.84 23.66 -49.08
C ILE A 8 -59.29 22.90 -50.32
N GLN A 9 -58.65 21.77 -50.57
CA GLN A 9 -59.01 20.89 -51.68
C GLN A 9 -60.09 19.90 -51.21
N GLN A 10 -60.85 19.33 -52.13
CA GLN A 10 -61.96 18.44 -51.80
C GLN A 10 -61.95 17.19 -52.69
N ALA A 11 -62.52 16.10 -52.18
CA ALA A 11 -62.74 14.88 -52.96
C ALA A 11 -64.03 14.15 -52.56
N TYR A 12 -64.66 13.50 -53.54
CA TYR A 12 -65.79 12.60 -53.37
C TYR A 12 -65.38 11.16 -53.67
N TYR A 13 -65.77 10.27 -52.77
CA TYR A 13 -65.63 8.82 -52.91
C TYR A 13 -66.99 8.15 -52.69
N GLY A 14 -67.26 7.08 -53.42
CA GLY A 14 -68.51 6.34 -53.32
C GLY A 14 -68.66 5.30 -54.42
N ALA A 15 -69.90 4.98 -54.80
CA ALA A 15 -70.17 3.92 -55.76
C ALA A 15 -69.71 4.23 -57.19
N VAL A 16 -68.70 3.51 -57.68
CA VAL A 16 -68.25 3.52 -59.07
C VAL A 16 -68.95 2.40 -59.82
N ARG A 17 -69.73 2.75 -60.86
CA ARG A 17 -70.52 1.81 -61.68
C ARG A 17 -71.46 0.89 -60.87
N GLY A 18 -71.82 1.28 -59.64
CA GLY A 18 -72.71 0.53 -58.74
C GLY A 18 -72.12 -0.74 -58.11
N THR A 19 -70.86 -1.08 -58.38
CA THR A 19 -70.26 -2.38 -57.98
C THR A 19 -69.12 -2.27 -56.97
N SER A 20 -68.39 -1.15 -56.94
CA SER A 20 -67.21 -0.96 -56.07
C SER A 20 -67.16 0.44 -55.46
N HIS A 21 -66.59 0.58 -54.26
CA HIS A 21 -66.25 1.88 -53.66
C HIS A 21 -65.00 2.44 -54.33
N GLY A 22 -65.01 3.71 -54.71
CA GLY A 22 -63.89 4.32 -55.40
C GLY A 22 -64.04 5.83 -55.63
N TYR A 23 -63.05 6.40 -56.31
CA TYR A 23 -62.97 7.82 -56.64
C TYR A 23 -64.13 8.28 -57.54
N LEU A 24 -64.74 9.42 -57.20
CA LEU A 24 -65.81 10.05 -58.00
C LEU A 24 -65.36 11.38 -58.62
N ALA A 25 -64.87 12.31 -57.79
CA ALA A 25 -64.42 13.64 -58.21
C ALA A 25 -63.44 14.25 -57.21
N SER A 26 -62.62 15.21 -57.65
CA SER A 26 -61.80 16.05 -56.77
C SER A 26 -61.57 17.43 -57.37
N SER A 27 -61.27 18.41 -56.53
CA SER A 27 -60.99 19.79 -56.95
C SER A 27 -59.64 19.98 -57.63
N GLU A 28 -58.71 19.06 -57.37
CA GLU A 28 -57.43 18.95 -58.08
C GLU A 28 -57.09 17.48 -58.36
N PRO A 29 -56.24 17.17 -59.35
CA PRO A 29 -55.70 15.83 -59.53
C PRO A 29 -55.01 15.32 -58.26
N LEU A 30 -55.46 14.19 -57.73
CA LEU A 30 -54.90 13.59 -56.51
C LEU A 30 -53.52 13.00 -56.80
N SER A 31 -52.57 13.17 -55.88
CA SER A 31 -51.25 12.53 -55.97
C SER A 31 -51.36 11.01 -55.87
N GLU A 32 -50.37 10.27 -56.37
CA GLU A 32 -50.33 8.80 -56.29
C GLU A 32 -50.45 8.29 -54.84
N SER A 33 -49.80 8.96 -53.89
CA SER A 33 -49.92 8.67 -52.46
C SER A 33 -51.37 8.78 -51.96
N LEU A 34 -52.07 9.87 -52.31
CA LEU A 34 -53.47 10.06 -51.94
C LEU A 34 -54.40 9.08 -52.64
N GLN A 35 -54.14 8.74 -53.91
CA GLN A 35 -54.91 7.74 -54.65
C GLN A 35 -54.81 6.35 -54.03
N ASN A 36 -53.68 6.01 -53.40
CA ASN A 36 -53.51 4.75 -52.68
C ASN A 36 -54.15 4.77 -51.28
N PHE A 37 -54.10 5.91 -50.58
CA PHE A 37 -54.60 6.03 -49.20
C PHE A 37 -56.13 6.22 -49.12
N LEU A 38 -56.68 7.13 -49.93
CA LEU A 38 -58.08 7.56 -49.82
C LEU A 38 -59.12 6.46 -50.06
N PRO A 39 -58.95 5.47 -50.96
CA PRO A 39 -59.92 4.40 -51.12
C PRO A 39 -60.20 3.64 -49.82
N GLY A 40 -59.18 3.33 -49.02
CA GLY A 40 -59.34 2.66 -47.73
C GLY A 40 -59.86 3.58 -46.63
N PHE A 41 -59.40 4.84 -46.60
CA PHE A 41 -59.82 5.85 -45.62
C PHE A 41 -61.29 6.26 -45.77
N THR A 42 -61.79 6.29 -47.01
CA THR A 42 -63.15 6.76 -47.32
C THR A 42 -64.20 5.65 -47.39
N ASP A 43 -63.80 4.38 -47.29
CA ASP A 43 -64.72 3.24 -47.21
C ASP A 43 -65.17 3.01 -45.76
N ARG A 44 -66.06 2.05 -45.57
CA ARG A 44 -66.56 1.65 -44.25
C ARG A 44 -65.44 1.02 -43.39
N PRO A 45 -65.38 1.31 -42.08
CA PRO A 45 -64.32 0.81 -41.21
C PRO A 45 -64.32 -0.71 -41.14
N GLY A 46 -63.19 -1.35 -41.41
CA GLY A 46 -63.01 -2.80 -41.26
C GLY A 46 -63.90 -3.66 -42.17
N ASN A 47 -64.43 -3.09 -43.26
CA ASN A 47 -65.46 -3.73 -44.12
C ASN A 47 -66.78 -4.06 -43.41
N GLU A 48 -67.03 -3.48 -42.24
CA GLU A 48 -68.20 -3.74 -41.41
C GLU A 48 -69.45 -3.01 -41.94
N MET A 49 -70.62 -3.61 -41.73
CA MET A 49 -71.90 -2.96 -42.02
C MET A 49 -72.11 -1.80 -41.03
N ILE A 50 -72.54 -0.64 -41.55
CA ILE A 50 -72.95 0.48 -40.71
C ILE A 50 -74.14 0.04 -39.85
N PRO A 51 -74.07 0.15 -38.51
CA PRO A 51 -75.18 -0.23 -37.64
C PRO A 51 -76.43 0.61 -37.89
N ALA A 52 -77.60 -0.01 -37.74
CA ALA A 52 -78.88 0.70 -37.80
C ALA A 52 -78.90 1.83 -36.75
N GLY A 53 -79.29 3.04 -37.17
CA GLY A 53 -79.29 4.25 -36.34
C GLY A 53 -78.10 5.19 -36.56
N VAL A 54 -77.05 4.78 -37.28
CA VAL A 54 -75.92 5.66 -37.63
C VAL A 54 -76.18 6.30 -39.00
N SER A 55 -76.57 7.59 -39.01
CA SER A 55 -76.89 8.34 -40.24
C SER A 55 -75.66 8.89 -40.97
N SER A 56 -74.59 9.18 -40.23
CA SER A 56 -73.29 9.60 -40.77
C SER A 56 -72.22 9.48 -39.69
N TYR A 57 -70.95 9.46 -40.08
CA TYR A 57 -69.83 9.55 -39.15
C TYR A 57 -68.69 10.39 -39.70
N LEU A 58 -67.87 10.94 -38.79
CA LEU A 58 -66.71 11.76 -39.11
C LEU A 58 -65.41 10.94 -39.00
N SER A 59 -64.43 11.25 -39.83
CA SER A 59 -63.08 10.69 -39.70
C SER A 59 -62.04 11.75 -40.06
N GLY A 60 -60.94 11.76 -39.33
CA GLY A 60 -59.84 12.71 -39.48
C GLY A 60 -58.50 11.97 -39.46
N ALA A 61 -57.66 12.22 -40.46
CA ALA A 61 -56.36 11.56 -40.60
C ALA A 61 -55.30 12.54 -41.13
N VAL A 62 -54.04 12.17 -40.97
CA VAL A 62 -52.89 12.92 -41.47
C VAL A 62 -52.16 12.13 -42.54
N THR A 63 -51.71 12.85 -43.58
CA THR A 63 -50.79 12.37 -44.62
C THR A 63 -49.53 13.24 -44.61
N ASP A 64 -48.56 12.93 -45.48
CA ASP A 64 -47.34 13.71 -45.65
C ASP A 64 -47.59 15.19 -46.00
N LYS A 65 -48.69 15.48 -46.70
CA LYS A 65 -49.00 16.83 -47.21
C LYS A 65 -50.28 17.46 -46.65
N TYR A 66 -51.26 16.64 -46.28
CA TYR A 66 -52.60 17.11 -45.92
C TYR A 66 -53.08 16.55 -44.58
N PHE A 67 -53.82 17.39 -43.86
CA PHE A 67 -54.75 16.97 -42.84
C PHE A 67 -56.11 16.74 -43.50
N LEU A 68 -56.63 15.53 -43.37
CA LEU A 68 -57.85 15.07 -44.01
C LEU A 68 -59.00 15.12 -43.02
N LEU A 69 -60.12 15.68 -43.45
CA LEU A 69 -61.40 15.65 -42.74
C LEU A 69 -62.41 14.98 -43.65
N SER A 70 -63.20 14.05 -43.14
CA SER A 70 -64.24 13.42 -43.94
C SER A 70 -65.53 13.23 -43.15
N ARG A 71 -66.62 13.22 -43.90
CA ARG A 71 -67.92 12.75 -43.44
C ARG A 71 -68.41 11.67 -44.38
N THR A 72 -68.86 10.57 -43.81
CA THR A 72 -69.31 9.38 -44.55
C THR A 72 -70.77 9.08 -44.21
N TRP A 73 -71.55 8.71 -45.22
CA TRP A 73 -72.96 8.35 -45.12
C TRP A 73 -73.22 6.98 -45.77
N PRO A 74 -74.19 6.20 -45.29
CA PRO A 74 -74.75 5.08 -46.06
C PRO A 74 -75.28 5.58 -47.42
N ASP A 75 -75.01 4.84 -48.49
CA ASP A 75 -75.53 5.15 -49.84
C ASP A 75 -76.61 4.15 -50.26
N GLU A 76 -77.85 4.47 -49.91
CA GLU A 76 -79.04 3.68 -50.21
C GLU A 76 -79.45 3.71 -51.68
N THR A 77 -78.80 4.55 -52.50
CA THR A 77 -79.11 4.69 -53.94
C THR A 77 -78.51 3.58 -54.80
N THR A 78 -77.78 2.63 -54.18
CA THR A 78 -77.01 1.59 -54.86
C THR A 78 -77.64 0.20 -54.65
N ALA A 79 -77.48 -0.68 -55.64
CA ALA A 79 -78.01 -2.05 -55.56
C ALA A 79 -77.24 -2.95 -54.57
N ARG A 80 -76.03 -2.56 -54.17
CA ARG A 80 -75.15 -3.33 -53.28
C ARG A 80 -75.32 -2.87 -51.83
N ALA A 81 -75.70 -3.79 -50.94
CA ALA A 81 -75.85 -3.48 -49.52
C ALA A 81 -74.53 -3.00 -48.90
N GLY A 82 -74.60 -1.88 -48.18
CA GLY A 82 -73.49 -1.33 -47.40
C GLY A 82 -72.47 -0.50 -48.17
N MET A 83 -72.86 0.05 -49.33
CA MET A 83 -72.12 1.12 -49.98
C MET A 83 -72.21 2.41 -49.17
N VAL A 84 -71.20 3.27 -49.32
CA VAL A 84 -71.12 4.55 -48.64
C VAL A 84 -70.80 5.67 -49.63
N PHE A 85 -71.17 6.89 -49.28
CA PHE A 85 -70.68 8.11 -49.91
C PHE A 85 -69.87 8.91 -48.90
N THR A 86 -68.73 9.44 -49.33
CA THR A 86 -67.79 10.16 -48.47
C THR A 86 -67.36 11.46 -49.11
N HIS A 87 -67.52 12.56 -48.36
CA HIS A 87 -66.93 13.86 -48.70
C HIS A 87 -65.66 14.05 -47.89
N VAL A 88 -64.55 14.39 -48.55
CA VAL A 88 -63.23 14.63 -47.95
C VAL A 88 -62.80 16.06 -48.22
N LEU A 89 -62.34 16.77 -47.18
CA LEU A 89 -61.57 17.99 -47.26
C LEU A 89 -60.09 17.66 -47.05
N LEU A 90 -59.23 18.20 -47.92
CA LEU A 90 -57.79 18.07 -47.85
C LEU A 90 -57.18 19.44 -47.53
N LEU A 91 -56.84 19.64 -46.27
CA LEU A 91 -56.25 20.87 -45.75
C LEU A 91 -54.71 20.76 -45.79
N PRO A 92 -53.96 21.71 -46.38
CA PRO A 92 -52.50 21.67 -46.34
C PRO A 92 -51.99 21.61 -44.90
N LEU A 93 -51.07 20.70 -44.60
CA LEU A 93 -50.66 20.39 -43.22
C LEU A 93 -50.11 21.62 -42.47
N ALA A 94 -49.35 22.49 -43.14
CA ALA A 94 -48.84 23.73 -42.56
C ALA A 94 -49.95 24.74 -42.18
N ALA A 95 -51.11 24.65 -42.84
CA ALA A 95 -52.24 25.52 -42.59
C ALA A 95 -53.00 25.16 -41.31
N VAL A 96 -52.92 23.89 -40.87
CA VAL A 96 -53.54 23.38 -39.63
C VAL A 96 -53.18 24.20 -38.38
N LEU A 97 -51.93 24.67 -38.30
CA LEU A 97 -51.45 25.49 -37.18
C LEU A 97 -52.22 26.81 -37.05
N HIS A 98 -52.86 27.28 -38.11
CA HIS A 98 -53.56 28.56 -38.17
C HIS A 98 -55.09 28.41 -38.04
N VAL A 99 -55.61 27.18 -37.97
CA VAL A 99 -57.05 26.91 -37.81
C VAL A 99 -57.43 27.05 -36.34
N ASN A 100 -58.04 28.16 -35.97
CA ASN A 100 -58.36 28.46 -34.58
C ASN A 100 -59.56 27.69 -34.03
N ASP A 101 -60.57 27.43 -34.86
CA ASP A 101 -61.76 26.66 -34.50
C ASP A 101 -61.98 25.51 -35.49
N LEU A 102 -62.10 24.27 -34.97
CA LEU A 102 -62.43 23.11 -35.80
C LEU A 102 -63.87 23.13 -36.27
N ALA A 103 -64.79 23.80 -35.55
CA ALA A 103 -66.19 23.89 -35.93
C ALA A 103 -66.36 24.52 -37.31
N ASP A 104 -65.56 25.55 -37.63
CA ASP A 104 -65.60 26.22 -38.92
C ASP A 104 -65.17 25.28 -40.06
N LEU A 105 -64.22 24.38 -39.83
CA LEU A 105 -63.81 23.37 -40.82
C LEU A 105 -64.86 22.26 -40.97
N LEU A 106 -65.44 21.79 -39.86
CA LEU A 106 -66.50 20.78 -39.91
C LEU A 106 -67.75 21.29 -40.64
N ALA A 107 -68.03 22.60 -40.58
CA ALA A 107 -69.10 23.24 -41.31
C ALA A 107 -68.90 23.24 -42.83
N LEU A 108 -67.68 23.04 -43.33
CA LEU A 108 -67.38 22.89 -44.76
C LEU A 108 -67.70 21.49 -45.29
N LEU A 109 -67.82 20.49 -44.42
CA LEU A 109 -68.31 19.17 -44.82
C LEU A 109 -69.79 19.27 -45.17
N LEU A 110 -70.25 18.45 -46.11
CA LEU A 110 -71.64 18.50 -46.54
C LEU A 110 -72.54 18.10 -45.36
N PRO A 111 -73.73 18.69 -45.22
CA PRO A 111 -74.70 18.26 -44.22
C PRO A 111 -75.38 16.94 -44.62
N VAL A 112 -75.61 16.73 -45.92
CA VAL A 112 -76.20 15.52 -46.52
C VAL A 112 -75.52 15.18 -47.85
N PRO A 113 -75.52 13.91 -48.30
CA PRO A 113 -74.97 13.52 -49.60
C PRO A 113 -75.71 14.21 -50.76
N PRO A 114 -75.00 14.66 -51.81
CA PRO A 114 -75.64 15.17 -53.01
C PRO A 114 -76.23 14.01 -53.84
N ALA A 115 -77.20 14.33 -54.71
CA ALA A 115 -77.76 13.36 -55.63
C ALA A 115 -76.66 12.76 -56.52
N ALA A 116 -76.80 11.51 -56.96
CA ALA A 116 -75.75 10.81 -57.70
C ALA A 116 -75.28 11.56 -58.97
N ALA A 117 -76.17 12.31 -59.63
CA ALA A 117 -75.86 13.12 -60.80
C ALA A 117 -74.93 14.31 -60.51
N ASP A 118 -74.91 14.81 -59.27
CA ASP A 118 -74.16 16.00 -58.86
C ASP A 118 -72.77 15.66 -58.31
N ARG A 119 -72.41 14.37 -58.23
CA ARG A 119 -71.13 13.88 -57.64
C ARG A 119 -69.92 13.96 -58.58
N ILE A 120 -69.97 14.79 -59.62
CA ILE A 120 -69.03 14.78 -60.76
C ILE A 120 -68.17 16.04 -60.92
N GLN A 121 -68.49 17.15 -60.22
CA GLN A 121 -67.68 18.37 -60.24
C GLN A 121 -67.62 18.98 -58.84
N LEU A 122 -66.40 19.34 -58.39
CA LEU A 122 -66.18 19.83 -57.04
C LEU A 122 -65.08 20.91 -57.04
N PRO A 123 -65.39 22.21 -56.88
CA PRO A 123 -64.37 23.27 -56.81
C PRO A 123 -63.64 23.25 -55.45
N PRO A 124 -62.43 23.83 -55.34
CA PRO A 124 -61.78 24.03 -54.05
C PRO A 124 -62.53 25.07 -53.19
N VAL A 125 -62.34 25.01 -51.86
CA VAL A 125 -62.94 25.94 -50.90
C VAL A 125 -61.89 26.89 -50.35
N THR A 126 -62.16 28.19 -50.44
CA THR A 126 -61.35 29.19 -49.75
C THR A 126 -61.84 29.35 -48.31
N PHE A 127 -61.01 28.98 -47.35
CA PHE A 127 -61.28 29.06 -45.92
C PHE A 127 -60.51 30.23 -45.29
N CYS A 128 -61.22 31.11 -44.59
CA CYS A 128 -60.61 32.19 -43.81
C CYS A 128 -60.72 31.83 -42.32
N PRO A 129 -59.62 31.44 -41.65
CA PRO A 129 -59.66 31.16 -40.22
C PRO A 129 -60.22 32.33 -39.42
N ALA A 130 -61.15 32.05 -38.51
CA ALA A 130 -61.63 33.02 -37.55
C ALA A 130 -60.49 33.51 -36.63
N GLU A 131 -60.63 34.73 -36.10
CA GLU A 131 -59.74 35.20 -35.04
C GLU A 131 -59.88 34.30 -33.80
N ARG A 132 -58.76 34.03 -33.13
CA ARG A 132 -58.76 33.20 -31.93
C ARG A 132 -59.47 33.92 -30.79
N SER A 133 -60.60 33.38 -30.32
CA SER A 133 -61.21 33.82 -29.06
C SER A 133 -60.53 33.12 -27.88
N ASP A 134 -59.95 33.87 -26.95
CA ASP A 134 -59.38 33.33 -25.70
C ASP A 134 -60.47 33.06 -24.65
N ASN A 135 -61.36 32.12 -24.98
CA ASN A 135 -62.41 31.66 -24.07
C ASN A 135 -61.85 30.59 -23.12
N PHE A 136 -61.40 31.04 -21.96
CA PHE A 136 -60.93 30.16 -20.89
C PHE A 136 -62.06 29.35 -20.28
N LEU A 137 -61.80 28.07 -20.00
CA LEU A 137 -62.75 27.24 -19.27
C LEU A 137 -62.66 27.43 -17.76
N THR A 138 -63.82 27.33 -17.13
CA THR A 138 -63.99 27.26 -15.67
C THR A 138 -64.32 25.84 -15.19
N SER A 139 -64.99 25.00 -16.00
CA SER A 139 -65.31 23.59 -15.66
C SER A 139 -65.42 22.68 -16.90
N LEU A 140 -65.26 21.37 -16.70
CA LEU A 140 -65.38 20.33 -17.73
C LEU A 140 -66.10 19.08 -17.21
N PRO A 141 -66.83 18.35 -18.08
CA PRO A 141 -67.35 17.03 -17.74
C PRO A 141 -66.22 16.04 -17.42
N ASN A 142 -66.45 15.15 -16.46
CA ASN A 142 -65.47 14.14 -16.04
C ASN A 142 -65.05 13.21 -17.19
N SER A 143 -66.01 12.83 -18.04
CA SER A 143 -65.76 11.99 -19.22
C SER A 143 -64.79 12.65 -20.22
N TRP A 144 -64.86 13.97 -20.39
CA TRP A 144 -63.95 14.72 -21.26
C TRP A 144 -62.54 14.75 -20.67
N ARG A 145 -62.43 14.93 -19.35
CA ARG A 145 -61.13 14.85 -18.65
C ARG A 145 -60.47 13.49 -18.81
N GLN A 146 -61.22 12.39 -18.70
CA GLN A 146 -60.68 11.04 -18.93
C GLN A 146 -60.08 10.90 -20.33
N VAL A 147 -60.73 11.47 -21.35
CA VAL A 147 -60.17 11.48 -22.73
C VAL A 147 -58.85 12.24 -22.76
N GLY A 148 -58.80 13.44 -22.17
CA GLY A 148 -57.57 14.25 -22.12
C GLY A 148 -56.43 13.56 -21.37
N GLN A 149 -56.72 12.90 -20.25
CA GLN A 149 -55.74 12.15 -19.47
C GLN A 149 -55.15 10.97 -20.26
N GLN A 150 -55.99 10.24 -21.01
CA GLN A 150 -55.51 9.16 -21.87
C GLN A 150 -54.61 9.69 -23.00
N LEU A 151 -54.95 10.82 -23.62
CA LEU A 151 -54.09 11.47 -24.62
C LEU A 151 -52.75 11.90 -24.03
N LEU A 152 -52.75 12.53 -22.85
CA LEU A 152 -51.54 12.97 -22.15
C LEU A 152 -50.64 11.81 -21.70
N SER A 153 -51.24 10.65 -21.38
CA SER A 153 -50.49 9.44 -21.02
C SER A 153 -49.72 8.82 -22.20
N GLY A 154 -50.02 9.25 -23.44
CA GLY A 154 -49.43 8.69 -24.65
C GLY A 154 -50.12 7.41 -25.12
N ALA A 155 -51.39 7.22 -24.80
CA ALA A 155 -52.20 6.10 -25.29
C ALA A 155 -52.17 6.03 -26.83
N THR A 156 -52.03 4.82 -27.37
CA THR A 156 -52.03 4.58 -28.82
C THR A 156 -53.40 4.80 -29.45
N ALA A 157 -54.48 4.65 -28.70
CA ALA A 157 -55.81 5.03 -29.14
C ALA A 157 -56.68 5.30 -27.91
N VAL A 158 -57.54 6.32 -27.99
CA VAL A 158 -58.50 6.66 -26.94
C VAL A 158 -59.90 6.36 -27.46
N THR A 159 -60.53 5.31 -26.91
CA THR A 159 -61.84 4.84 -27.39
C THR A 159 -62.96 5.49 -26.61
N VAL A 160 -63.88 6.12 -27.32
CA VAL A 160 -64.95 6.96 -26.75
C VAL A 160 -66.30 6.55 -27.32
N SER A 161 -67.24 6.18 -26.44
CA SER A 161 -68.64 5.94 -26.79
C SER A 161 -69.44 7.23 -26.72
N ALA A 162 -69.94 7.69 -27.87
CA ALA A 162 -70.66 8.96 -27.98
C ALA A 162 -71.54 9.02 -29.22
N GLU A 163 -72.64 9.77 -29.15
CA GLU A 163 -73.39 10.18 -30.35
C GLU A 163 -72.52 11.10 -31.23
N GLN A 164 -72.84 11.16 -32.52
CA GLN A 164 -72.02 11.89 -33.51
C GLN A 164 -71.87 13.38 -33.16
N GLU A 165 -72.91 14.02 -32.64
CA GLU A 165 -72.89 15.43 -32.20
C GLU A 165 -72.02 15.63 -30.96
N GLN A 166 -72.09 14.70 -30.00
CA GLN A 166 -71.27 14.72 -28.79
C GLN A 166 -69.78 14.50 -29.11
N MET A 167 -69.50 13.61 -30.06
CA MET A 167 -68.15 13.39 -30.57
C MET A 167 -67.61 14.64 -31.28
N ALA A 168 -68.40 15.30 -32.13
CA ALA A 168 -68.01 16.54 -32.79
C ALA A 168 -67.72 17.65 -31.76
N ALA A 169 -68.57 17.80 -30.73
CA ALA A 169 -68.35 18.77 -29.65
C ALA A 169 -67.04 18.51 -28.88
N LEU A 170 -66.72 17.24 -28.59
CA LEU A 170 -65.46 16.86 -27.96
C LEU A 170 -64.25 17.21 -28.84
N LEU A 171 -64.30 16.88 -30.14
CA LEU A 171 -63.22 17.17 -31.09
C LEU A 171 -62.97 18.67 -31.22
N VAL A 172 -64.03 19.47 -31.35
CA VAL A 172 -63.95 20.93 -31.38
C VAL A 172 -63.32 21.47 -30.09
N ARG A 173 -63.78 20.98 -28.93
CA ARG A 173 -63.22 21.42 -27.65
C ARG A 173 -61.74 21.11 -27.53
N LEU A 174 -61.34 19.88 -27.88
CA LEU A 174 -59.94 19.47 -27.86
C LEU A 174 -59.13 20.37 -28.79
N TRP A 175 -59.49 20.46 -30.06
CA TRP A 175 -58.78 21.27 -31.05
C TRP A 175 -58.55 22.72 -30.62
N ASN A 176 -59.59 23.34 -30.06
CA ASN A 176 -59.55 24.74 -29.66
C ASN A 176 -58.71 24.94 -28.38
N GLY A 177 -58.59 23.90 -27.55
CA GLY A 177 -57.73 23.87 -26.37
C GLY A 177 -56.24 23.70 -26.69
N LEU A 178 -55.94 22.95 -27.76
CA LEU A 178 -54.58 22.57 -28.13
C LEU A 178 -53.66 23.76 -28.44
N LEU A 179 -52.38 23.58 -28.12
CA LEU A 179 -51.33 24.37 -28.73
C LEU A 179 -51.33 24.11 -30.24
N PRO A 180 -51.13 25.12 -31.10
CA PRO A 180 -51.17 24.96 -32.55
C PRO A 180 -50.35 23.77 -33.07
N SER A 181 -49.16 23.58 -32.51
CA SER A 181 -48.21 22.51 -32.80
C SER A 181 -48.73 21.08 -32.54
N LEU A 182 -49.72 20.91 -31.67
CA LEU A 182 -50.33 19.61 -31.34
C LEU A 182 -51.55 19.25 -32.19
N ARG A 183 -52.16 20.22 -32.88
CA ARG A 183 -53.38 20.00 -33.70
C ARG A 183 -53.23 18.90 -34.76
N PRO A 184 -52.09 18.78 -35.49
CA PRO A 184 -51.92 17.71 -36.48
C PRO A 184 -51.97 16.29 -35.89
N LEU A 185 -51.73 16.14 -34.58
CA LEU A 185 -51.76 14.84 -33.91
C LEU A 185 -53.17 14.39 -33.52
N LEU A 186 -54.14 15.30 -33.51
CA LEU A 186 -55.52 14.98 -33.17
C LEU A 186 -56.20 14.33 -34.38
N THR A 187 -56.06 13.01 -34.52
CA THR A 187 -56.73 12.20 -35.53
C THR A 187 -57.91 11.45 -34.91
N TRP A 188 -58.89 11.08 -35.71
CA TRP A 188 -60.03 10.32 -35.22
C TRP A 188 -60.63 9.40 -36.27
N ALA A 189 -61.19 8.29 -35.83
CA ALA A 189 -61.87 7.35 -36.69
C ALA A 189 -63.08 6.75 -35.96
N THR A 190 -64.14 6.47 -36.70
CA THR A 190 -65.28 5.72 -36.18
C THR A 190 -65.06 4.23 -36.37
N ARG A 191 -65.40 3.41 -35.37
CA ARG A 191 -65.30 1.94 -35.42
C ARG A 191 -66.59 1.30 -34.92
N PHE A 192 -67.01 0.18 -35.54
CA PHE A 192 -68.23 -0.55 -35.15
C PHE A 192 -67.98 -1.92 -34.50
N SER A 193 -66.73 -2.38 -34.47
CA SER A 193 -66.27 -3.50 -33.65
C SER A 193 -64.86 -3.28 -33.11
N PRO A 194 -64.43 -4.04 -32.09
CA PRO A 194 -63.12 -3.90 -31.46
C PRO A 194 -61.97 -4.57 -32.23
N THR A 195 -62.06 -4.73 -33.57
CA THR A 195 -60.89 -5.12 -34.40
C THR A 195 -59.66 -4.26 -34.08
N ALA A 196 -58.45 -4.82 -34.24
CA ALA A 196 -57.20 -4.21 -33.77
C ALA A 196 -57.11 -2.72 -34.12
N THR A 197 -57.23 -1.88 -33.09
CA THR A 197 -57.01 -0.44 -33.18
C THR A 197 -55.57 -0.22 -33.62
N GLY A 198 -55.36 0.47 -34.74
CA GLY A 198 -54.02 0.75 -35.28
C GLY A 198 -53.11 1.42 -34.23
N ALA A 199 -51.81 1.25 -34.40
CA ALA A 199 -50.77 1.74 -33.49
C ALA A 199 -50.47 3.24 -33.65
N GLU A 200 -51.48 4.09 -33.86
CA GLU A 200 -51.31 5.52 -34.17
C GLU A 200 -51.56 6.41 -32.94
N ALA A 201 -50.48 6.86 -32.28
CA ALA A 201 -50.57 7.74 -31.12
C ALA A 201 -51.40 9.02 -31.41
N GLY A 202 -52.39 9.30 -30.56
CA GLY A 202 -53.30 10.45 -30.72
C GLY A 202 -54.63 10.12 -31.42
N LEU A 203 -54.84 8.88 -31.86
CA LEU A 203 -56.09 8.44 -32.48
C LEU A 203 -57.26 8.40 -31.48
N LEU A 204 -58.28 9.21 -31.72
CA LEU A 204 -59.58 9.11 -31.04
C LEU A 204 -60.50 8.15 -31.79
N VAL A 205 -60.88 7.06 -31.14
CA VAL A 205 -61.78 6.05 -31.73
C VAL A 205 -63.20 6.31 -31.25
N GLY A 206 -64.04 6.84 -32.14
CA GLY A 206 -65.46 7.03 -31.88
C GLY A 206 -66.26 5.74 -32.04
N VAL A 207 -67.03 5.37 -31.02
CA VAL A 207 -67.89 4.19 -31.01
C VAL A 207 -69.34 4.65 -30.84
N PRO A 208 -70.23 4.39 -31.81
CA PRO A 208 -71.64 4.71 -31.64
C PRO A 208 -72.26 3.94 -30.45
N PRO A 209 -73.12 4.56 -29.62
CA PRO A 209 -73.65 3.92 -28.42
C PRO A 209 -74.39 2.60 -28.70
N VAL A 210 -75.05 2.51 -29.86
CA VAL A 210 -75.76 1.29 -30.33
C VAL A 210 -74.87 0.04 -30.44
N VAL A 211 -73.55 0.22 -30.60
CA VAL A 211 -72.57 -0.88 -30.66
C VAL A 211 -71.59 -0.91 -29.49
N ALA A 212 -71.72 -0.01 -28.51
CA ALA A 212 -70.83 0.05 -27.35
C ALA A 212 -70.74 -1.28 -26.57
N GLY A 213 -71.85 -2.06 -26.54
CA GLY A 213 -71.88 -3.39 -25.94
C GLY A 213 -70.91 -4.41 -26.56
N ARG A 214 -70.32 -4.13 -27.74
CA ARG A 214 -69.29 -4.99 -28.35
C ARG A 214 -67.89 -4.78 -27.75
N TRP A 215 -67.68 -3.77 -26.90
CA TRP A 215 -66.39 -3.41 -26.29
C TRP A 215 -66.23 -3.89 -24.84
N VAL A 216 -67.03 -4.87 -24.41
CA VAL A 216 -66.94 -5.45 -23.06
C VAL A 216 -65.51 -5.96 -22.79
N GLY A 217 -64.97 -5.58 -21.63
CA GLY A 217 -63.61 -5.94 -21.23
C GLY A 217 -62.50 -5.11 -21.88
N ARG A 218 -62.83 -4.06 -22.64
CA ARG A 218 -61.85 -3.12 -23.21
C ARG A 218 -62.03 -1.71 -22.67
N PRO A 219 -60.97 -0.87 -22.62
CA PRO A 219 -61.09 0.53 -22.24
C PRO A 219 -62.03 1.27 -23.18
N LEU A 220 -63.15 1.77 -22.65
CA LEU A 220 -64.16 2.55 -23.36
C LEU A 220 -64.65 3.67 -22.45
N ILE A 221 -64.51 4.93 -22.90
CA ILE A 221 -64.99 6.10 -22.17
C ILE A 221 -66.37 6.47 -22.70
N THR A 222 -67.41 6.39 -21.88
CA THR A 222 -68.75 6.88 -22.26
C THR A 222 -68.88 8.35 -21.91
N LEU A 223 -69.27 9.19 -22.87
CA LEU A 223 -69.45 10.62 -22.61
C LEU A 223 -70.69 10.87 -21.74
N THR A 224 -70.46 11.46 -20.56
CA THR A 224 -71.47 11.87 -19.59
C THR A 224 -71.29 13.36 -19.23
N GLY A 225 -72.37 14.01 -18.79
CA GLY A 225 -72.39 15.44 -18.45
C GLY A 225 -71.99 15.78 -17.01
N GLU A 226 -71.62 14.79 -16.18
CA GLU A 226 -71.28 15.04 -14.78
C GLU A 226 -69.99 15.85 -14.64
N PRO A 227 -69.94 16.89 -13.77
CA PRO A 227 -68.73 17.67 -13.56
C PRO A 227 -67.66 16.82 -12.87
N ALA A 228 -66.40 17.08 -13.19
CA ALA A 228 -65.29 16.41 -12.53
C ALA A 228 -65.15 16.85 -11.06
N ALA A 229 -64.95 15.90 -10.15
CA ALA A 229 -64.83 16.16 -8.70
C ALA A 229 -63.44 16.70 -8.27
N SER A 230 -62.39 16.47 -9.07
CA SER A 230 -61.01 16.89 -8.77
C SER A 230 -60.61 18.14 -9.54
N ALA A 231 -59.56 18.84 -9.09
CA ALA A 231 -58.93 19.89 -9.88
C ALA A 231 -58.20 19.31 -11.12
N MET A 232 -58.08 20.10 -12.19
CA MET A 232 -57.26 19.75 -13.36
C MET A 232 -55.77 19.82 -13.03
N SER A 233 -54.99 18.85 -13.48
CA SER A 233 -53.53 18.96 -13.51
C SER A 233 -53.09 20.09 -14.42
N LEU A 234 -51.85 20.58 -14.29
CA LEU A 234 -51.39 21.68 -15.13
C LEU A 234 -51.30 21.26 -16.62
N GLN A 235 -50.91 20.03 -16.94
CA GLN A 235 -50.99 19.52 -18.33
C GLN A 235 -52.43 19.50 -18.86
N GLU A 236 -53.41 19.11 -18.04
CA GLU A 236 -54.83 19.17 -18.43
C GLU A 236 -55.29 20.60 -18.65
N GLN A 237 -54.92 21.52 -17.75
CA GLN A 237 -55.23 22.95 -17.88
C GLN A 237 -54.68 23.51 -19.20
N VAL A 238 -53.51 23.05 -19.63
CA VAL A 238 -52.92 23.42 -20.93
C VAL A 238 -53.70 22.80 -22.07
N LEU A 239 -53.92 21.48 -22.06
CA LEU A 239 -54.66 20.76 -23.10
C LEU A 239 -56.04 21.41 -23.37
N TRP A 240 -56.71 21.86 -22.31
CA TRP A 240 -58.06 22.40 -22.37
C TRP A 240 -58.14 23.93 -22.46
N ASN A 241 -57.02 24.64 -22.53
CA ASN A 241 -56.94 26.11 -22.53
C ASN A 241 -57.67 26.76 -21.33
N ALA A 242 -57.35 26.31 -20.11
CA ALA A 242 -57.81 26.92 -18.87
C ALA A 242 -56.97 28.15 -18.48
N ALA A 243 -57.57 29.14 -17.81
CA ALA A 243 -56.91 30.40 -17.45
C ALA A 243 -55.66 30.21 -16.57
N CYS A 244 -55.71 29.25 -15.65
CA CYS A 244 -54.61 28.89 -14.76
C CYS A 244 -53.35 28.35 -15.47
N ALA A 245 -53.45 27.91 -16.73
CA ALA A 245 -52.29 27.49 -17.53
C ALA A 245 -51.48 28.65 -18.13
N THR A 246 -51.89 29.91 -17.91
CA THR A 246 -51.24 31.08 -18.51
C THR A 246 -49.75 31.20 -18.17
N PRO A 247 -49.30 31.04 -16.90
CA PRO A 247 -47.88 31.06 -16.54
C PRO A 247 -47.07 29.97 -17.25
N PHE A 248 -47.62 28.75 -17.33
CA PHE A 248 -46.98 27.65 -18.05
C PHE A 248 -46.84 27.92 -19.55
N ARG A 249 -47.88 28.47 -20.18
CA ARG A 249 -47.83 28.90 -21.59
C ARG A 249 -46.85 30.06 -21.82
N ALA A 250 -46.69 30.95 -20.84
CA ALA A 250 -45.68 32.00 -20.88
C ALA A 250 -44.27 31.42 -20.78
N PHE A 251 -44.07 30.43 -19.90
CA PHE A 251 -42.82 29.68 -19.77
C PHE A 251 -42.42 28.96 -21.06
N LEU A 252 -43.34 28.23 -21.71
CA LEU A 252 -43.09 27.58 -23.00
C LEU A 252 -42.70 28.58 -24.09
N ARG A 253 -43.41 29.73 -24.16
CA ARG A 253 -43.09 30.82 -25.10
C ARG A 253 -41.74 31.44 -24.82
N ALA A 254 -41.42 31.68 -23.55
CA ALA A 254 -40.14 32.25 -23.14
C ALA A 254 -38.97 31.29 -23.40
N LEU A 255 -39.19 29.97 -23.37
CA LEU A 255 -38.21 28.96 -23.83
C LEU A 255 -38.19 28.76 -25.35
N GLU A 256 -39.15 29.34 -26.07
CA GLU A 256 -39.36 29.16 -27.51
C GLU A 256 -39.51 27.68 -27.91
N ILE A 257 -40.27 26.92 -27.13
CA ILE A 257 -40.53 25.49 -27.38
C ILE A 257 -41.98 25.28 -27.81
N GLU A 258 -42.15 24.49 -28.86
CA GLU A 258 -43.44 24.03 -29.37
C GLU A 258 -43.56 22.51 -29.19
N PRO A 259 -44.40 22.01 -28.27
CA PRO A 259 -44.57 20.58 -28.06
C PRO A 259 -45.07 19.86 -29.32
N THR A 260 -44.41 18.77 -29.70
CA THR A 260 -44.75 17.99 -30.91
C THR A 260 -45.43 16.66 -30.61
N LEU A 261 -45.67 16.33 -29.33
CA LEU A 261 -46.36 15.12 -28.84
C LEU A 261 -47.13 15.44 -27.56
N PHE A 262 -48.31 14.82 -27.34
CA PHE A 262 -49.13 15.05 -26.13
C PHE A 262 -48.37 14.78 -24.83
N ARG A 263 -47.64 13.65 -24.76
CA ARG A 263 -46.83 13.25 -23.60
C ARG A 263 -45.67 14.21 -23.28
N ALA A 264 -45.25 15.06 -24.23
CA ALA A 264 -44.14 15.98 -24.01
C ALA A 264 -44.47 16.98 -22.89
N LEU A 265 -45.75 17.37 -22.74
CA LEU A 265 -46.20 18.33 -21.74
C LEU A 265 -45.84 17.92 -20.30
N THR A 266 -45.72 16.63 -20.00
CA THR A 266 -45.31 16.13 -18.68
C THR A 266 -43.88 16.53 -18.31
N GLN A 267 -42.93 16.42 -19.25
CA GLN A 267 -41.54 16.83 -19.01
C GLN A 267 -41.42 18.35 -18.86
N HIS A 268 -42.21 19.09 -19.64
CA HIS A 268 -42.22 20.56 -19.59
C HIS A 268 -42.80 21.06 -18.26
N GLU A 269 -43.85 20.40 -17.74
CA GLU A 269 -44.44 20.71 -16.43
C GLU A 269 -43.43 20.60 -15.31
N ARG A 270 -42.66 19.50 -15.25
CA ARG A 270 -41.64 19.33 -14.21
C ARG A 270 -40.65 20.50 -14.19
N ALA A 271 -40.15 20.89 -15.37
CA ALA A 271 -39.22 22.01 -15.49
C ALA A 271 -39.87 23.32 -15.04
N PHE A 272 -41.11 23.57 -15.43
CA PHE A 272 -41.86 24.75 -15.01
C PHE A 272 -42.11 24.82 -13.51
N THR A 273 -42.58 23.74 -12.88
CA THR A 273 -42.85 23.71 -11.43
C THR A 273 -41.59 24.01 -10.62
N ASN A 274 -40.43 23.52 -11.07
CA ASN A 274 -39.15 23.87 -10.46
C ASN A 274 -38.76 25.33 -10.74
N TYR A 275 -38.99 25.82 -11.96
CA TYR A 275 -38.70 27.21 -12.33
C TYR A 275 -39.52 28.22 -11.52
N GLU A 276 -40.80 27.96 -11.23
CA GLU A 276 -41.62 28.82 -10.37
C GLU A 276 -41.07 28.93 -8.94
N ARG A 277 -40.33 27.92 -8.49
CA ARG A 277 -39.69 27.84 -7.17
C ARG A 277 -38.20 28.20 -7.22
N LEU A 278 -37.72 28.80 -8.30
CA LEU A 278 -36.28 29.01 -8.57
C LEU A 278 -35.51 29.70 -7.42
N ALA A 279 -36.17 30.57 -6.64
CA ALA A 279 -35.56 31.22 -5.49
C ALA A 279 -35.21 30.23 -4.37
N ASP A 280 -36.06 29.22 -4.16
CA ASP A 280 -36.06 28.31 -3.01
C ASP A 280 -35.47 26.92 -3.32
N LEU A 281 -35.03 26.68 -4.56
CA LEU A 281 -34.45 25.40 -4.95
C LEU A 281 -33.11 25.13 -4.26
N SER A 282 -32.93 23.88 -3.82
CA SER A 282 -31.64 23.34 -3.41
C SER A 282 -30.66 23.26 -4.59
N ALA A 283 -29.38 23.08 -4.32
CA ALA A 283 -28.36 23.01 -5.38
C ALA A 283 -28.56 21.80 -6.30
N ALA A 284 -29.02 20.66 -5.77
CA ALA A 284 -29.35 19.48 -6.56
C ALA A 284 -30.58 19.69 -7.46
N GLU A 285 -31.62 20.37 -6.95
CA GLU A 285 -32.79 20.74 -7.74
C GLU A 285 -32.44 21.78 -8.82
N LEU A 286 -31.58 22.76 -8.52
CA LEU A 286 -31.05 23.72 -9.49
C LEU A 286 -30.29 23.01 -10.62
N MET A 287 -29.44 22.03 -10.29
CA MET A 287 -28.74 21.20 -11.27
C MET A 287 -29.71 20.41 -12.15
N SER A 288 -30.75 19.82 -11.56
CA SER A 288 -31.78 19.10 -12.32
C SER A 288 -32.55 20.05 -13.24
N LEU A 289 -32.94 21.22 -12.74
CA LEU A 289 -33.65 22.22 -13.54
C LEU A 289 -32.77 22.74 -14.69
N ALA A 290 -31.49 23.00 -14.45
CA ALA A 290 -30.55 23.43 -15.48
C ALA A 290 -30.42 22.39 -16.61
N ARG A 291 -30.37 21.09 -16.26
CA ARG A 291 -30.38 20.01 -17.27
C ARG A 291 -31.72 19.91 -18.00
N ASP A 292 -32.83 20.06 -17.28
CA ASP A 292 -34.17 20.00 -17.86
C ASP A 292 -34.36 21.13 -18.89
N VAL A 293 -34.04 22.40 -18.55
CA VAL A 293 -34.18 23.52 -19.51
C VAL A 293 -33.23 23.41 -20.69
N ALA A 294 -32.03 22.85 -20.48
CA ALA A 294 -31.06 22.58 -21.54
C ALA A 294 -31.53 21.47 -22.49
N ALA A 295 -32.17 20.41 -21.97
CA ALA A 295 -32.74 19.33 -22.77
C ALA A 295 -34.00 19.77 -23.52
N LEU A 296 -34.83 20.59 -22.88
CA LEU A 296 -36.06 21.13 -23.45
C LEU A 296 -35.77 22.12 -24.61
N GLN A 297 -34.75 22.98 -24.47
CA GLN A 297 -34.30 23.89 -25.52
C GLN A 297 -32.78 23.79 -25.69
N PRO A 298 -32.26 22.97 -26.62
CA PRO A 298 -30.82 22.79 -26.80
C PRO A 298 -30.12 23.97 -27.50
N ALA A 299 -30.86 24.85 -28.20
CA ALA A 299 -30.25 25.98 -28.91
C ALA A 299 -29.82 27.10 -27.94
N PRO A 300 -28.55 27.53 -27.91
CA PRO A 300 -28.07 28.53 -26.95
C PRO A 300 -28.68 29.92 -27.14
N ALA A 301 -29.03 30.27 -28.38
CA ALA A 301 -29.66 31.56 -28.71
C ALA A 301 -31.16 31.63 -28.37
N LYS A 302 -31.76 30.54 -27.88
CA LYS A 302 -33.19 30.45 -27.55
C LYS A 302 -33.42 30.20 -26.07
N GLY A 303 -34.49 30.76 -25.54
CA GLY A 303 -34.83 30.60 -24.14
C GLY A 303 -33.85 31.26 -23.16
N VAL A 304 -33.11 32.26 -23.65
CA VAL A 304 -31.97 32.89 -22.96
C VAL A 304 -32.36 33.39 -21.57
N THR A 305 -33.46 34.13 -21.44
CA THR A 305 -33.91 34.69 -20.17
C THR A 305 -34.12 33.64 -19.08
N ILE A 306 -34.75 32.51 -19.40
CA ILE A 306 -35.00 31.43 -18.44
C ILE A 306 -33.69 30.72 -18.11
N LYS A 307 -32.89 30.40 -19.12
CA LYS A 307 -31.60 29.70 -18.94
C LYS A 307 -30.62 30.52 -18.10
N GLU A 308 -30.51 31.82 -18.33
CA GLU A 308 -29.65 32.73 -17.57
C GLU A 308 -30.11 32.86 -16.12
N ALA A 309 -31.43 32.95 -15.87
CA ALA A 309 -31.97 33.00 -14.51
C ALA A 309 -31.62 31.72 -13.72
N VAL A 310 -31.80 30.55 -14.35
CA VAL A 310 -31.45 29.25 -13.76
C VAL A 310 -29.93 29.15 -13.53
N LEU A 311 -29.12 29.49 -14.53
CA LEU A 311 -27.66 29.42 -14.46
C LEU A 311 -27.11 30.37 -13.39
N SER A 312 -27.63 31.60 -13.30
CA SER A 312 -27.22 32.58 -12.28
C SER A 312 -27.47 32.08 -10.86
N ARG A 313 -28.60 31.40 -10.62
CA ARG A 313 -28.89 30.79 -9.32
C ARG A 313 -27.97 29.62 -9.01
N LEU A 314 -27.67 28.79 -10.00
CA LEU A 314 -26.72 27.68 -9.88
C LEU A 314 -25.30 28.18 -9.59
N ILE A 315 -24.83 29.21 -10.29
CA ILE A 315 -23.54 29.88 -10.07
C ILE A 315 -23.43 30.34 -8.62
N LYS A 316 -24.46 31.04 -8.12
CA LYS A 316 -24.50 31.50 -6.72
C LYS A 316 -24.45 30.31 -5.76
N ALA A 317 -25.20 29.24 -6.02
CA ALA A 317 -25.21 28.05 -5.16
C ALA A 317 -23.82 27.38 -5.05
N ILE A 318 -23.12 27.24 -6.19
CA ILE A 318 -21.75 26.71 -6.26
C ILE A 318 -20.76 27.60 -5.50
N ALA A 319 -20.93 28.93 -5.59
CA ALA A 319 -20.03 29.90 -4.95
C ALA A 319 -20.24 30.04 -3.44
N THR A 320 -21.49 29.99 -2.95
CA THR A 320 -21.82 30.39 -1.56
C THR A 320 -22.07 29.23 -0.58
N SER A 321 -22.09 27.97 -1.02
CA SER A 321 -22.57 26.87 -0.17
C SER A 321 -21.70 25.61 -0.22
N ASN A 322 -21.99 24.69 0.70
CA ASN A 322 -21.43 23.33 0.74
C ASN A 322 -22.15 22.34 -0.19
N GLU A 323 -22.89 22.79 -1.22
CA GLU A 323 -23.64 21.93 -2.15
C GLU A 323 -23.66 22.48 -3.61
N PRO A 324 -23.60 21.65 -4.68
CA PRO A 324 -23.45 20.19 -4.77
C PRO A 324 -21.97 19.76 -4.99
N PRO A 325 -21.66 18.46 -4.87
CA PRO A 325 -20.37 17.90 -5.29
C PRO A 325 -20.03 18.35 -6.71
N LEU A 326 -18.77 18.79 -6.94
CA LEU A 326 -18.28 19.17 -8.27
C LEU A 326 -18.47 18.02 -9.28
N ARG A 327 -18.48 16.77 -8.81
CA ARG A 327 -18.76 15.55 -9.57
C ARG A 327 -20.12 15.57 -10.26
N ASN A 328 -21.11 16.30 -9.73
CA ASN A 328 -22.40 16.46 -10.41
C ASN A 328 -22.28 17.30 -11.69
N LEU A 329 -21.23 18.11 -11.85
CA LEU A 329 -20.96 18.88 -13.07
C LEU A 329 -20.28 18.04 -14.15
N ARG A 330 -19.76 16.84 -13.84
CA ARG A 330 -19.02 15.96 -14.77
C ARG A 330 -19.70 15.80 -16.14
N LYS A 331 -21.02 15.62 -16.17
CA LYS A 331 -21.82 15.45 -17.40
C LYS A 331 -22.65 16.67 -17.78
N PHE A 332 -22.40 17.83 -17.16
CA PHE A 332 -23.18 19.04 -17.41
C PHE A 332 -22.66 19.78 -18.65
N SER A 333 -23.43 19.74 -19.74
CA SER A 333 -23.05 20.40 -21.00
C SER A 333 -23.37 21.90 -20.95
N LEU A 334 -22.39 22.71 -21.37
CA LEU A 334 -22.53 24.16 -21.53
C LEU A 334 -23.07 24.57 -22.91
N ALA A 335 -23.09 23.66 -23.90
CA ALA A 335 -23.49 23.97 -25.27
C ALA A 335 -24.89 24.62 -25.40
N PRO A 336 -25.89 24.30 -24.54
CA PRO A 336 -27.21 24.93 -24.59
C PRO A 336 -27.30 26.33 -23.98
N PHE A 337 -26.21 26.90 -23.44
CA PHE A 337 -26.18 28.19 -22.74
C PHE A 337 -25.33 29.21 -23.52
N ALA A 338 -25.70 30.49 -23.48
CA ALA A 338 -25.05 31.54 -24.26
C ALA A 338 -23.80 32.14 -23.58
N ASP A 339 -23.90 32.52 -22.30
CA ASP A 339 -22.77 32.96 -21.47
C ASP A 339 -22.52 31.97 -20.33
N THR A 340 -21.34 31.36 -20.35
CA THR A 340 -20.95 30.33 -19.37
C THR A 340 -19.71 30.68 -18.58
N SER A 341 -19.09 31.83 -18.86
CA SER A 341 -17.84 32.27 -18.26
C SER A 341 -17.95 32.41 -16.73
N ALA A 342 -19.08 32.91 -16.26
CA ALA A 342 -19.36 33.07 -14.83
C ALA A 342 -19.47 31.73 -14.08
N LEU A 343 -19.92 30.66 -14.74
CA LEU A 343 -19.97 29.32 -14.15
C LEU A 343 -18.58 28.72 -14.03
N GLU A 344 -17.75 28.83 -15.06
CA GLU A 344 -16.35 28.40 -15.03
C GLU A 344 -15.59 29.12 -13.92
N ALA A 345 -15.75 30.44 -13.80
CA ALA A 345 -15.13 31.25 -12.74
C ALA A 345 -15.61 30.84 -11.33
N ALA A 346 -16.89 30.49 -11.17
CA ALA A 346 -17.42 30.02 -9.89
C ALA A 346 -16.85 28.65 -9.49
N VAL A 347 -16.66 27.74 -10.45
CA VAL A 347 -15.99 26.46 -10.21
C VAL A 347 -14.54 26.68 -9.80
N VAL A 348 -13.78 27.51 -10.52
CA VAL A 348 -12.40 27.87 -10.16
C VAL A 348 -12.33 28.40 -8.72
N THR A 349 -13.21 29.35 -8.38
CA THR A 349 -13.28 29.94 -7.04
C THR A 349 -13.58 28.87 -5.98
N ARG A 350 -14.52 27.96 -6.25
CA ARG A 350 -14.87 26.88 -5.33
C ARG A 350 -13.70 25.92 -5.10
N VAL A 351 -13.00 25.50 -6.15
CA VAL A 351 -11.81 24.62 -6.04
C VAL A 351 -10.72 25.29 -5.19
N LYS A 352 -10.46 26.60 -5.40
CA LYS A 352 -9.49 27.35 -4.58
C LYS A 352 -9.85 27.35 -3.10
N VAL A 353 -11.13 27.57 -2.76
CA VAL A 353 -11.62 27.50 -1.37
C VAL A 353 -11.43 26.10 -0.80
N LEU A 354 -11.75 25.04 -1.56
CA LEU A 354 -11.57 23.66 -1.13
C LEU A 354 -10.10 23.33 -0.82
N MET A 355 -9.15 23.80 -1.63
CA MET A 355 -7.72 23.55 -1.39
C MET A 355 -7.25 24.10 -0.04
N THR A 356 -7.76 25.26 0.39
CA THR A 356 -7.44 25.83 1.71
C THR A 356 -8.16 25.14 2.88
N ALA A 357 -9.16 24.30 2.60
CA ALA A 357 -9.98 23.59 3.57
C ALA A 357 -9.70 22.07 3.61
N ALA A 358 -8.57 21.62 3.04
CA ALA A 358 -8.26 20.20 2.88
C ALA A 358 -8.26 19.39 4.19
N THR A 359 -7.93 20.01 5.32
CA THR A 359 -7.97 19.34 6.63
C THR A 359 -9.40 19.03 7.09
N SER A 360 -10.38 19.89 6.77
CA SER A 360 -11.78 19.71 7.19
C SER A 360 -12.65 19.02 6.13
N ALA A 361 -12.21 18.99 4.87
CA ALA A 361 -12.96 18.38 3.77
C ALA A 361 -12.03 17.63 2.78
N PRO A 362 -11.28 16.59 3.22
CA PRO A 362 -10.35 15.86 2.37
C PRO A 362 -11.03 15.15 1.20
N ASP A 363 -12.24 14.63 1.39
CA ASP A 363 -12.99 13.95 0.32
C ASP A 363 -13.33 14.90 -0.84
N ALA A 364 -13.70 16.15 -0.54
CA ALA A 364 -14.03 17.16 -1.55
C ALA A 364 -12.78 17.63 -2.32
N VAL A 365 -11.61 17.63 -1.68
CA VAL A 365 -10.32 17.91 -2.32
C VAL A 365 -9.91 16.76 -3.22
N THR A 366 -10.10 15.52 -2.75
CA THR A 366 -9.86 14.30 -3.54
C THR A 366 -10.75 14.26 -4.78
N GLU A 367 -12.03 14.62 -4.63
CA GLU A 367 -12.97 14.75 -5.74
C GLU A 367 -12.51 15.78 -6.78
N ALA A 368 -11.91 16.90 -6.36
CA ALA A 368 -11.34 17.87 -7.29
C ALA A 368 -10.15 17.28 -8.07
N PHE A 369 -9.30 16.48 -7.44
CA PHE A 369 -8.24 15.75 -8.15
C PHE A 369 -8.81 14.69 -9.11
N ASP A 370 -9.84 13.95 -8.70
CA ASP A 370 -10.50 12.97 -9.57
C ASP A 370 -11.12 13.60 -10.82
N LEU A 371 -11.59 14.85 -10.71
CA LEU A 371 -12.13 15.59 -11.84
C LEU A 371 -11.07 16.04 -12.85
N ASP A 372 -9.82 16.22 -12.41
CA ASP A 372 -8.72 16.60 -13.27
C ASP A 372 -8.01 15.36 -13.87
N THR A 373 -7.60 14.44 -13.00
CA THR A 373 -6.68 13.34 -13.35
C THR A 373 -7.20 11.95 -13.00
N GLY A 374 -8.40 11.83 -12.42
CA GLY A 374 -8.99 10.55 -12.03
C GLY A 374 -9.25 9.59 -13.20
N PRO A 375 -9.55 8.30 -12.93
CA PRO A 375 -9.78 7.28 -13.97
C PRO A 375 -10.88 7.67 -14.97
N ASP A 376 -11.93 8.33 -14.46
CA ASP A 376 -13.07 8.78 -15.25
C ASP A 376 -12.88 10.22 -15.79
N ALA A 377 -11.70 10.83 -15.64
CA ALA A 377 -11.52 12.25 -16.01
C ALA A 377 -11.71 12.52 -17.50
N ALA A 378 -11.52 11.51 -18.35
CA ALA A 378 -11.81 11.59 -19.78
C ALA A 378 -13.31 11.72 -20.09
N ASP A 379 -14.18 11.22 -19.21
CA ASP A 379 -15.64 11.34 -19.35
C ASP A 379 -16.16 12.71 -18.90
N ASN A 380 -15.33 13.51 -18.24
CA ASN A 380 -15.69 14.83 -17.77
C ASN A 380 -15.84 15.78 -18.96
N GLN A 381 -16.81 16.69 -18.84
CA GLN A 381 -16.95 17.77 -19.81
C GLN A 381 -15.67 18.62 -19.89
N PRO A 382 -15.18 18.96 -21.09
CA PRO A 382 -13.89 19.64 -21.26
C PRO A 382 -13.77 20.95 -20.47
N TRP A 383 -14.83 21.75 -20.43
CA TRP A 383 -14.86 23.02 -19.69
C TRP A 383 -14.59 22.82 -18.19
N LEU A 384 -15.12 21.74 -17.60
CA LEU A 384 -14.99 21.46 -16.17
C LEU A 384 -13.55 21.06 -15.86
N ARG A 385 -12.97 20.18 -16.68
CA ARG A 385 -11.59 19.74 -16.52
C ARG A 385 -10.63 20.93 -16.61
N VAL A 386 -10.80 21.80 -17.62
CA VAL A 386 -9.96 23.01 -17.78
C VAL A 386 -10.09 23.96 -16.59
N ALA A 387 -11.31 24.19 -16.09
CA ALA A 387 -11.52 25.04 -14.93
C ALA A 387 -10.88 24.48 -13.65
N VAL A 388 -11.04 23.18 -13.38
CA VAL A 388 -10.47 22.51 -12.22
C VAL A 388 -8.93 22.47 -12.32
N GLU A 389 -8.40 22.08 -13.48
CA GLU A 389 -6.96 22.06 -13.77
C GLU A 389 -6.31 23.43 -13.54
N ALA A 390 -6.92 24.49 -14.07
CA ALA A 390 -6.41 25.84 -13.91
C ALA A 390 -6.36 26.26 -12.43
N ALA A 391 -7.38 25.90 -11.64
CA ALA A 391 -7.43 26.20 -10.22
C ALA A 391 -6.39 25.42 -9.41
N LEU A 392 -6.24 24.12 -9.68
CA LEU A 392 -5.24 23.26 -9.01
C LEU A 392 -3.82 23.72 -9.34
N THR A 393 -3.55 24.02 -10.61
CA THR A 393 -2.24 24.50 -11.08
C THR A 393 -1.86 25.82 -10.41
N ASP A 394 -2.79 26.77 -10.34
CA ASP A 394 -2.58 28.06 -9.70
C ASP A 394 -2.25 27.93 -8.20
N GLN A 395 -2.98 27.09 -7.46
CA GLN A 395 -2.79 26.94 -6.01
C GLN A 395 -1.57 26.08 -5.65
N LEU A 396 -1.35 24.97 -6.35
CA LEU A 396 -0.43 23.92 -5.90
C LEU A 396 0.99 24.04 -6.50
N ARG A 397 1.20 24.99 -7.41
CA ARG A 397 2.52 25.31 -7.97
C ARG A 397 3.53 25.81 -6.91
N GLN A 398 3.06 26.54 -5.91
CA GLN A 398 3.89 27.01 -4.77
C GLN A 398 3.13 26.83 -3.45
N PRO A 399 3.18 25.63 -2.85
CA PRO A 399 2.43 25.31 -1.65
C PRO A 399 2.75 26.26 -0.49
N THR A 400 1.72 26.89 0.05
CA THR A 400 1.78 27.63 1.33
C THR A 400 1.33 26.73 2.47
N VAL A 401 1.50 27.16 3.73
CA VAL A 401 1.06 26.39 4.91
C VAL A 401 -0.42 26.01 4.84
N ALA A 402 -1.27 26.90 4.32
CA ALA A 402 -2.71 26.63 4.16
C ALA A 402 -3.02 25.60 3.07
N LEU A 403 -2.14 25.43 2.09
CA LEU A 403 -2.32 24.54 0.93
C LEU A 403 -1.57 23.22 1.09
N ALA A 404 -0.64 23.13 2.04
CA ALA A 404 0.17 21.93 2.26
C ALA A 404 -0.67 20.66 2.52
N PRO A 405 -1.77 20.69 3.30
CA PRO A 405 -2.62 19.50 3.46
C PRO A 405 -3.23 19.03 2.14
N ALA A 406 -3.69 19.94 1.27
CA ALA A 406 -4.21 19.58 -0.06
C ALA A 406 -3.13 18.99 -0.96
N TRP A 407 -1.93 19.56 -0.92
CA TRP A 407 -0.80 19.09 -1.70
C TRP A 407 -0.38 17.67 -1.29
N TRP A 408 -0.28 17.41 0.02
CA TRP A 408 0.02 16.08 0.55
C TRP A 408 -1.10 15.07 0.28
N LEU A 409 -2.36 15.51 0.27
CA LEU A 409 -3.47 14.65 -0.14
C LEU A 409 -3.33 14.24 -1.62
N GLY A 410 -3.07 15.21 -2.50
CA GLY A 410 -2.99 14.99 -3.94
C GLY A 410 -1.80 14.11 -4.36
N ILE A 411 -0.61 14.32 -3.77
CA ILE A 411 0.59 13.54 -4.11
C ILE A 411 0.45 12.05 -3.72
N GLN A 412 -0.36 11.77 -2.69
CA GLN A 412 -0.67 10.43 -2.18
C GLN A 412 -1.87 9.78 -2.87
N HIS A 413 -2.69 10.54 -3.61
CA HIS A 413 -3.98 10.07 -4.16
C HIS A 413 -3.85 8.95 -5.22
N HIS A 414 -3.50 9.29 -6.46
CA HIS A 414 -3.22 8.31 -7.51
C HIS A 414 -2.09 8.80 -8.43
N GLU A 415 -1.52 7.88 -9.21
CA GLU A 415 -0.29 8.11 -9.97
C GLU A 415 -0.38 9.31 -10.93
N ALA A 416 -1.46 9.45 -11.69
CA ALA A 416 -1.63 10.59 -12.60
C ALA A 416 -1.65 11.96 -11.88
N THR A 417 -2.33 12.07 -10.73
CA THR A 417 -2.29 13.28 -9.88
C THR A 417 -0.89 13.55 -9.39
N ARG A 418 -0.18 12.51 -8.93
CA ARG A 418 1.20 12.61 -8.45
C ARG A 418 2.13 13.15 -9.53
N ILE A 419 2.10 12.56 -10.73
CA ILE A 419 2.93 12.98 -11.87
C ILE A 419 2.65 14.45 -12.21
N LYS A 420 1.36 14.82 -12.29
CA LYS A 420 0.96 16.20 -12.61
C LYS A 420 1.39 17.19 -11.54
N LEU A 421 1.24 16.87 -10.26
CA LEU A 421 1.66 17.73 -9.15
C LEU A 421 3.17 17.93 -9.13
N LEU A 422 3.95 16.88 -9.32
CA LEU A 422 5.41 16.98 -9.41
C LEU A 422 5.84 17.84 -10.60
N ALA A 423 5.21 17.69 -11.75
CA ALA A 423 5.47 18.51 -12.94
C ALA A 423 5.03 19.97 -12.77
N THR A 424 4.03 20.22 -11.93
CA THR A 424 3.49 21.56 -11.66
C THR A 424 4.29 22.33 -10.62
N LEU A 425 4.90 21.62 -9.67
CA LEU A 425 5.65 22.23 -8.56
C LEU A 425 6.81 23.08 -9.10
N ALA A 426 6.91 24.33 -8.63
CA ALA A 426 8.00 25.22 -9.00
C ALA A 426 9.12 25.21 -7.93
N PRO A 427 10.40 25.31 -8.32
CA PRO A 427 11.49 25.43 -7.36
C PRO A 427 11.38 26.72 -6.51
N SER A 428 10.91 26.60 -5.26
CA SER A 428 10.87 27.64 -4.24
C SER A 428 11.37 27.13 -2.87
N PRO A 429 12.41 27.75 -2.25
CA PRO A 429 12.85 27.39 -0.90
C PRO A 429 11.75 27.52 0.17
N ALA A 430 10.82 28.47 -0.02
CA ALA A 430 9.67 28.63 0.88
C ALA A 430 8.73 27.43 0.79
N ALA A 431 8.42 26.97 -0.44
CA ALA A 431 7.62 25.76 -0.65
C ALA A 431 8.30 24.52 -0.06
N ALA A 432 9.62 24.37 -0.28
CA ALA A 432 10.41 23.28 0.28
C ALA A 432 10.31 23.22 1.81
N SER A 433 10.44 24.37 2.47
CA SER A 433 10.33 24.49 3.93
C SER A 433 8.93 24.15 4.43
N VAL A 434 7.89 24.66 3.76
CA VAL A 434 6.49 24.36 4.09
C VAL A 434 6.22 22.86 3.97
N LEU A 435 6.59 22.25 2.84
CA LEU A 435 6.39 20.81 2.62
C LEU A 435 7.17 19.98 3.64
N ALA A 436 8.42 20.34 3.93
CA ALA A 436 9.24 19.64 4.92
C ALA A 436 8.61 19.67 6.32
N ALA A 437 8.11 20.85 6.74
CA ALA A 437 7.49 21.03 8.05
C ALA A 437 6.11 20.37 8.18
N THR A 438 5.45 20.05 7.06
CA THR A 438 4.09 19.48 7.02
C THR A 438 4.06 18.06 6.47
N ALA A 439 5.22 17.45 6.24
CA ALA A 439 5.32 16.09 5.74
C ALA A 439 4.55 15.11 6.67
N PRO A 440 3.77 14.17 6.10
CA PRO A 440 3.06 13.18 6.91
C PRO A 440 4.06 12.24 7.60
N ALA A 441 3.62 11.59 8.68
CA ALA A 441 4.47 10.69 9.48
C ALA A 441 4.91 9.44 8.71
N THR A 442 4.12 9.01 7.73
CA THR A 442 4.37 7.82 6.92
C THR A 442 4.13 8.14 5.44
N LEU A 443 4.98 7.65 4.56
CA LEU A 443 4.83 7.77 3.11
C LEU A 443 5.13 6.44 2.41
N ASP A 444 4.25 6.06 1.48
CA ASP A 444 4.52 4.93 0.60
C ASP A 444 5.75 5.19 -0.29
N LYS A 445 6.51 4.12 -0.55
CA LYS A 445 7.72 4.19 -1.39
C LYS A 445 7.45 4.82 -2.77
N GLY A 446 6.30 4.54 -3.38
CA GLY A 446 5.92 5.09 -4.67
C GLY A 446 5.71 6.61 -4.67
N VAL A 447 5.37 7.20 -3.51
CA VAL A 447 5.27 8.65 -3.31
C VAL A 447 6.63 9.24 -2.93
N ALA A 448 7.37 8.55 -2.05
CA ALA A 448 8.61 9.03 -1.48
C ALA A 448 9.77 9.11 -2.48
N GLU A 449 9.98 8.10 -3.33
CA GLU A 449 11.15 8.07 -4.23
C GLU A 449 11.17 9.24 -5.23
N PRO A 450 10.07 9.62 -5.92
CA PRO A 450 10.05 10.81 -6.75
C PRO A 450 10.37 12.10 -5.99
N LEU A 451 9.88 12.22 -4.74
CA LEU A 451 10.13 13.39 -3.90
C LEU A 451 11.57 13.47 -3.40
N LEU A 452 12.18 12.34 -3.05
CA LEU A 452 13.60 12.26 -2.71
C LEU A 452 14.47 12.66 -3.90
N ALA A 453 14.16 12.15 -5.10
CA ALA A 453 14.89 12.50 -6.32
C ALA A 453 14.80 14.01 -6.63
N LEU A 454 13.58 14.57 -6.63
CA LEU A 454 13.33 15.99 -6.87
C LEU A 454 13.97 16.88 -5.79
N SER A 455 13.84 16.49 -4.51
CA SER A 455 14.45 17.25 -3.42
C SER A 455 15.98 17.28 -3.52
N ARG A 456 16.59 16.18 -3.97
CA ARG A 456 18.04 16.13 -4.21
C ARG A 456 18.44 16.99 -5.40
N GLU A 457 17.70 16.93 -6.50
CA GLU A 457 17.95 17.72 -7.72
C GLU A 457 17.93 19.22 -7.42
N TRP A 458 16.97 19.69 -6.61
CA TRP A 458 16.81 21.10 -6.27
C TRP A 458 17.55 21.53 -5.00
N GLY A 459 18.26 20.62 -4.34
CA GLY A 459 19.01 20.89 -3.09
C GLY A 459 18.12 21.19 -1.88
N TRP A 460 16.92 20.62 -1.82
CA TRP A 460 15.96 20.80 -0.74
C TRP A 460 16.18 19.79 0.39
N TRP A 461 17.30 19.96 1.10
CA TRP A 461 17.75 18.99 2.10
C TRP A 461 16.76 18.77 3.25
N ALA A 462 16.03 19.81 3.68
CA ALA A 462 15.00 19.69 4.71
C ALA A 462 13.82 18.82 4.26
N LEU A 463 13.34 19.00 3.02
CA LEU A 463 12.27 18.16 2.47
C LEU A 463 12.77 16.74 2.23
N HIS A 464 13.99 16.58 1.70
CA HIS A 464 14.61 15.27 1.52
C HIS A 464 14.68 14.49 2.85
N ALA A 465 15.09 15.14 3.94
CA ALA A 465 15.15 14.53 5.26
C ALA A 465 13.77 14.16 5.80
N ALA A 466 12.78 15.05 5.67
CA ALA A 466 11.41 14.80 6.11
C ALA A 466 10.76 13.63 5.35
N VAL A 467 10.93 13.58 4.02
CA VAL A 467 10.43 12.47 3.18
C VAL A 467 11.16 11.16 3.50
N ALA A 468 12.49 11.21 3.71
CA ALA A 468 13.26 10.02 4.07
C ALA A 468 12.81 9.46 5.44
N ALA A 469 12.58 10.32 6.42
CA ALA A 469 12.08 9.93 7.74
C ALA A 469 10.67 9.31 7.67
N ALA A 470 9.81 9.80 6.79
CA ALA A 470 8.45 9.27 6.62
C ALA A 470 8.41 7.94 5.85
N ALA A 471 9.42 7.63 5.03
CA ALA A 471 9.39 6.48 4.12
C ALA A 471 10.34 5.34 4.50
N LEU A 472 11.32 5.58 5.39
CA LEU A 472 12.39 4.64 5.70
C LEU A 472 12.58 4.52 7.22
N LEU A 473 13.12 3.37 7.65
CA LEU A 473 13.59 3.20 9.03
C LEU A 473 14.66 4.26 9.37
N PRO A 474 14.78 4.71 10.64
CA PRO A 474 15.64 5.84 11.00
C PRO A 474 17.08 5.76 10.49
N ALA A 475 17.75 4.61 10.65
CA ALA A 475 19.12 4.42 10.18
C ALA A 475 19.24 4.48 8.65
N ALA A 476 18.24 3.95 7.92
CA ALA A 476 18.19 4.00 6.46
C ALA A 476 17.90 5.43 5.96
N ALA A 477 17.02 6.17 6.64
CA ALA A 477 16.74 7.58 6.36
C ALA A 477 18.00 8.44 6.54
N LEU A 478 18.72 8.26 7.66
CA LEU A 478 19.98 8.93 7.95
C LEU A 478 21.03 8.65 6.87
N ARG A 479 21.23 7.37 6.51
CA ARG A 479 22.14 6.98 5.42
C ARG A 479 21.76 7.68 4.11
N ARG A 480 20.47 7.63 3.75
CA ARG A 480 19.97 8.22 2.50
C ARG A 480 20.23 9.72 2.45
N GLN A 481 20.07 10.43 3.57
CA GLN A 481 20.36 11.85 3.69
C GLN A 481 21.85 12.16 3.51
N VAL A 482 22.74 11.45 4.23
CA VAL A 482 24.20 11.65 4.14
C VAL A 482 24.69 11.42 2.71
N VAL A 483 24.20 10.36 2.04
CA VAL A 483 24.54 10.07 0.64
C VAL A 483 24.02 11.17 -0.30
N ALA A 484 22.82 11.70 -0.07
CA ALA A 484 22.23 12.74 -0.91
C ALA A 484 22.96 14.09 -0.78
N GLU A 485 23.36 14.48 0.43
CA GLU A 485 24.10 15.71 0.71
C GLU A 485 25.59 15.65 0.31
N GLY A 486 26.10 14.45 0.07
CA GLY A 486 27.49 14.16 -0.31
C GLY A 486 28.36 13.73 0.87
N THR A 487 29.21 12.72 0.63
CA THR A 487 30.16 12.16 1.62
C THR A 487 31.35 13.08 1.85
N GLY A 488 31.88 13.11 3.07
CA GLY A 488 33.14 13.79 3.39
C GLY A 488 33.01 15.23 3.90
N ARG A 489 31.81 15.68 4.28
CA ARG A 489 31.68 16.93 5.06
C ARG A 489 32.21 16.70 6.47
N ASN A 490 32.94 17.66 7.00
CA ASN A 490 33.49 17.53 8.35
C ASN A 490 32.45 17.73 9.46
N ASN A 491 31.37 18.47 9.23
CA ASN A 491 30.35 18.73 10.24
C ASN A 491 28.98 18.28 9.74
N ALA A 492 28.18 17.69 10.64
CA ALA A 492 26.83 17.25 10.33
C ALA A 492 25.92 18.43 9.97
N SER A 493 25.14 18.29 8.91
CA SER A 493 24.07 19.26 8.58
C SER A 493 22.96 19.24 9.64
N PRO A 494 22.15 20.30 9.78
CA PRO A 494 21.00 20.29 10.70
C PRO A 494 20.07 19.10 10.46
N GLN A 495 19.90 18.69 9.20
CA GLN A 495 19.06 17.56 8.79
C GLN A 495 19.67 16.21 9.21
N VAL A 496 20.97 16.03 9.04
CA VAL A 496 21.69 14.83 9.50
C VAL A 496 21.63 14.72 11.02
N VAL A 497 21.83 15.83 11.74
CA VAL A 497 21.69 15.87 13.21
C VAL A 497 20.27 15.50 13.64
N GLN A 498 19.25 16.07 12.99
CA GLN A 498 17.85 15.78 13.29
C GLN A 498 17.50 14.30 13.07
N LEU A 499 17.94 13.71 11.95
CA LEU A 499 17.69 12.29 11.66
C LEU A 499 18.44 11.38 12.63
N ALA A 500 19.69 11.72 12.99
CA ALA A 500 20.49 10.93 13.93
C ALA A 500 19.85 10.83 15.32
N GLN A 501 19.11 11.85 15.77
CA GLN A 501 18.36 11.80 17.04
C GLN A 501 17.27 10.72 17.08
N ALA A 502 16.81 10.23 15.92
CA ALA A 502 15.82 9.16 15.82
C ALA A 502 16.45 7.77 15.67
N VAL A 503 17.77 7.67 15.54
CA VAL A 503 18.52 6.42 15.39
C VAL A 503 19.02 5.97 16.77
N ALA A 504 18.93 4.66 17.06
CA ALA A 504 19.51 4.11 18.29
C ALA A 504 21.04 4.25 18.25
N ASP A 505 21.67 4.49 19.40
CA ASP A 505 23.11 4.76 19.43
C ASP A 505 23.96 3.60 18.88
N ASP A 506 23.55 2.35 19.09
CA ASP A 506 24.18 1.15 18.48
C ASP A 506 24.08 1.15 16.95
N ASP A 507 22.93 1.49 16.39
CA ASP A 507 22.70 1.57 14.94
C ASP A 507 23.47 2.75 14.33
N LEU A 508 23.55 3.88 15.04
CA LEU A 508 24.33 5.05 14.64
C LEU A 508 25.82 4.71 14.59
N LEU A 509 26.32 3.99 15.60
CA LEU A 509 27.67 3.49 15.66
C LEU A 509 27.97 2.52 14.50
N ALA A 510 27.12 1.50 14.30
CA ALA A 510 27.28 0.55 13.20
C ALA A 510 27.28 1.25 11.84
N LEU A 511 26.37 2.21 11.63
CA LEU A 511 26.30 2.99 10.40
C LEU A 511 27.56 3.84 10.19
N ALA A 512 28.08 4.49 11.24
CA ALA A 512 29.29 5.30 11.17
C ALA A 512 30.53 4.47 10.80
N LEU A 513 30.64 3.26 11.37
CA LEU A 513 31.71 2.30 11.06
C LEU A 513 31.62 1.80 9.62
N GLU A 514 30.42 1.48 9.14
CA GLU A 514 30.23 0.97 7.78
C GLU A 514 30.52 2.04 6.72
N THR A 515 30.05 3.27 6.91
CA THR A 515 30.20 4.31 5.88
C THR A 515 31.52 5.07 5.99
N ASN A 516 32.16 5.05 7.16
CA ASN A 516 33.35 5.86 7.48
C ASN A 516 33.18 7.35 7.10
N ASP A 517 31.99 7.91 7.35
CA ASP A 517 31.68 9.31 7.02
C ASP A 517 31.94 10.21 8.22
N ASN A 518 32.71 11.28 8.02
CA ASN A 518 33.16 12.18 9.10
C ASN A 518 32.00 12.78 9.93
N GLN A 519 30.83 13.00 9.34
CA GLN A 519 29.67 13.52 10.09
C GLN A 519 29.16 12.46 11.07
N LEU A 520 29.04 11.23 10.60
CA LEU A 520 28.54 10.10 11.38
C LEU A 520 29.55 9.66 12.44
N LEU A 521 30.86 9.64 12.14
CA LEU A 521 31.91 9.34 13.11
C LEU A 521 31.87 10.30 14.31
N LYS A 522 31.62 11.59 14.07
CA LYS A 522 31.48 12.59 15.16
C LYS A 522 30.22 12.38 15.98
N LEU A 523 29.09 12.06 15.35
CA LEU A 523 27.83 11.80 16.03
C LEU A 523 27.92 10.51 16.86
N ALA A 524 28.48 9.43 16.31
CA ALA A 524 28.76 8.19 17.03
C ALA A 524 29.76 8.41 18.18
N GLY A 525 30.80 9.23 17.98
CA GLY A 525 31.72 9.62 19.05
C GLY A 525 31.04 10.40 20.18
N ALA A 526 30.10 11.29 19.86
CA ALA A 526 29.29 11.98 20.86
C ALA A 526 28.34 11.02 21.60
N ALA A 527 27.73 10.07 20.90
CA ALA A 527 26.93 9.01 21.51
C ALA A 527 27.78 8.16 22.48
N CYS A 528 28.97 7.72 22.06
CA CYS A 528 29.93 7.00 22.90
C CYS A 528 30.43 7.81 24.11
N ALA A 529 30.47 9.14 24.02
CA ALA A 529 30.81 9.99 25.16
C ALA A 529 29.70 10.01 26.22
N ASN A 530 28.44 9.94 25.79
CA ASN A 530 27.26 9.89 26.66
C ASN A 530 27.06 8.49 27.25
N ASP A 531 27.13 7.46 26.40
CA ASP A 531 27.11 6.05 26.78
C ASP A 531 28.40 5.35 26.35
N SER A 532 29.32 5.20 27.30
CA SER A 532 30.60 4.56 27.03
C SER A 532 30.49 3.07 26.71
N SER A 533 29.40 2.37 27.08
CA SER A 533 29.28 0.93 26.87
C SER A 533 29.37 0.52 25.38
N LEU A 534 29.04 1.45 24.49
CA LEU A 534 29.19 1.35 23.03
C LEU A 534 30.64 1.11 22.56
N LEU A 535 31.64 1.48 23.38
CA LEU A 535 33.07 1.25 23.07
C LEU A 535 33.55 -0.16 23.45
N SER A 536 32.68 -1.05 23.94
CA SER A 536 33.06 -2.40 24.40
C SER A 536 33.68 -3.27 23.30
N GLY A 537 33.23 -3.09 22.06
CA GLY A 537 33.70 -3.79 20.86
C GLY A 537 34.77 -3.03 20.05
N LEU A 538 35.38 -1.98 20.61
CA LEU A 538 36.33 -1.14 19.90
C LEU A 538 37.50 -1.97 19.33
N ASP A 539 37.69 -1.88 18.02
CA ASP A 539 38.87 -2.41 17.32
C ASP A 539 39.84 -1.26 17.02
N VAL A 540 41.00 -1.30 17.67
CA VAL A 540 42.04 -0.28 17.48
C VAL A 540 42.65 -0.35 16.08
N ALA A 541 42.61 -1.48 15.38
CA ALA A 541 43.15 -1.62 14.03
C ALA A 541 42.31 -0.89 12.98
N ASP A 542 41.02 -0.71 13.23
CA ASP A 542 40.09 0.03 12.37
C ASP A 542 40.23 1.56 12.56
N ASP A 543 40.18 2.32 11.47
CA ASP A 543 40.27 3.78 11.52
C ASP A 543 39.01 4.47 12.01
N ALA A 544 37.83 3.99 11.62
CA ALA A 544 36.57 4.55 12.05
C ALA A 544 36.44 4.43 13.58
N TRP A 545 36.76 3.26 14.13
CA TRP A 545 36.80 3.03 15.58
C TRP A 545 37.76 3.96 16.32
N ARG A 546 38.97 4.16 15.80
CA ARG A 546 39.93 5.11 16.39
C ARG A 546 39.37 6.53 16.37
N GLN A 547 38.82 7.00 15.26
CA GLN A 547 38.24 8.34 15.18
C GLN A 547 37.05 8.52 16.13
N ILE A 548 36.17 7.52 16.24
CA ILE A 548 35.06 7.52 17.19
C ILE A 548 35.58 7.61 18.63
N TRP A 549 36.60 6.82 18.98
CA TRP A 549 37.22 6.85 20.31
C TRP A 549 37.88 8.20 20.59
N GLU A 550 38.59 8.76 19.61
CA GLU A 550 39.19 10.09 19.66
C GLU A 550 38.13 11.16 19.96
N TYR A 551 37.00 11.14 19.23
CA TYR A 551 35.89 12.05 19.48
C TYR A 551 35.25 11.83 20.85
N ALA A 552 34.98 10.59 21.25
CA ALA A 552 34.37 10.27 22.54
C ALA A 552 35.23 10.75 23.72
N VAL A 553 36.54 10.51 23.64
CA VAL A 553 37.50 10.98 24.64
C VAL A 553 37.60 12.51 24.62
N SER A 554 37.55 13.13 23.43
CA SER A 554 37.58 14.60 23.31
C SER A 554 36.45 15.29 24.06
N GLN A 555 35.26 14.68 24.10
CA GLN A 555 34.05 15.21 24.73
C GLN A 555 33.94 14.86 26.23
N SER A 556 34.34 13.64 26.63
CA SER A 556 34.13 13.15 28.00
C SER A 556 35.32 13.33 28.94
N ASP A 557 36.52 13.51 28.38
CA ASP A 557 37.83 13.42 29.07
C ASP A 557 38.12 12.07 29.76
N LYS A 558 37.39 11.00 29.41
CA LYS A 558 37.55 9.65 29.99
C LYS A 558 38.20 8.70 28.99
N LEU A 559 39.49 8.42 29.16
CA LEU A 559 40.27 7.57 28.25
C LEU A 559 39.77 6.11 28.16
N THR A 560 39.38 5.52 29.30
CA THR A 560 39.08 4.07 29.40
C THR A 560 37.62 3.72 29.58
N ALA A 561 36.73 4.72 29.58
CA ALA A 561 35.31 4.45 29.79
C ALA A 561 34.81 3.53 28.67
N GLY A 562 34.11 2.45 29.03
CA GLY A 562 33.53 1.53 28.07
C GLY A 562 34.43 0.42 27.54
N LEU A 563 35.75 0.55 27.70
CA LEU A 563 36.68 -0.45 27.18
C LEU A 563 36.64 -1.73 28.04
N THR A 564 36.51 -2.88 27.38
CA THR A 564 36.49 -4.20 28.02
C THR A 564 37.87 -4.62 28.54
N ALA A 565 38.94 -4.29 27.81
CA ALA A 565 40.31 -4.58 28.18
C ALA A 565 41.22 -3.34 28.01
N PRO A 566 41.07 -2.29 28.85
CA PRO A 566 41.71 -0.99 28.63
C PRO A 566 43.23 -1.07 28.42
N ALA A 567 43.93 -1.90 29.18
CA ALA A 567 45.38 -2.07 29.05
C ALA A 567 45.77 -2.68 27.70
N ALA A 568 45.09 -3.75 27.28
CA ALA A 568 45.35 -4.40 26.00
C ALA A 568 45.01 -3.49 24.81
N THR A 569 43.90 -2.74 24.90
CA THR A 569 43.50 -1.74 23.90
C THR A 569 44.55 -0.64 23.75
N VAL A 570 45.05 -0.09 24.86
CA VAL A 570 46.10 0.95 24.81
C VAL A 570 47.43 0.38 24.29
N ASP A 571 47.81 -0.84 24.68
CA ASP A 571 49.01 -1.50 24.16
C ASP A 571 48.91 -1.76 22.64
N ALA A 572 47.73 -2.16 22.15
CA ALA A 572 47.48 -2.30 20.71
C ALA A 572 47.61 -0.94 19.99
N TYR A 573 47.07 0.14 20.57
CA TYR A 573 47.21 1.50 20.04
C TYR A 573 48.67 1.95 19.97
N LEU A 574 49.46 1.68 21.01
CA LEU A 574 50.90 1.98 21.05
C LEU A 574 51.70 1.10 20.07
N SER A 575 51.27 -0.15 19.84
CA SER A 575 51.88 -1.02 18.83
C SER A 575 51.64 -0.49 17.41
N LEU A 576 50.45 0.03 17.11
CA LEU A 576 50.17 0.69 15.82
C LEU A 576 51.02 1.94 15.58
N LEU A 577 51.37 2.69 16.63
CA LEU A 577 52.32 3.81 16.52
C LEU A 577 53.71 3.34 16.07
N ILE A 578 54.16 2.17 16.51
CA ILE A 578 55.43 1.58 16.07
C ILE A 578 55.37 1.22 14.59
N GLU A 579 54.23 0.67 14.15
CA GLU A 579 54.02 0.24 12.77
C GLU A 579 53.83 1.41 11.80
N ASN A 580 53.19 2.50 12.26
CA ASN A 580 52.82 3.64 11.42
C ASN A 580 53.27 4.98 12.02
N PRO A 581 54.57 5.24 12.21
CA PRO A 581 55.07 6.40 12.95
C PRO A 581 54.77 7.77 12.30
N ALA A 582 54.42 7.80 11.01
CA ALA A 582 54.06 9.04 10.30
C ALA A 582 52.61 9.49 10.53
N ARG A 583 51.76 8.65 11.14
CA ARG A 583 50.35 8.96 11.38
C ARG A 583 50.18 9.85 12.61
N ALA A 584 49.16 10.71 12.60
CA ALA A 584 48.77 11.45 13.79
C ALA A 584 48.07 10.54 14.80
N PHE A 585 48.51 10.54 16.05
CA PHE A 585 47.93 9.74 17.15
C PHE A 585 47.47 10.69 18.26
N SER A 586 46.25 11.21 18.14
CA SER A 586 45.77 12.34 18.96
C SER A 586 45.56 11.97 20.44
N LEU A 587 45.39 10.68 20.77
CA LEU A 587 45.24 10.20 22.15
C LEU A 587 46.56 10.09 22.93
N LEU A 588 47.73 10.14 22.27
CA LEU A 588 49.05 9.97 22.91
C LEU A 588 49.28 10.88 24.13
N PRO A 589 48.98 12.19 24.09
CA PRO A 589 49.13 13.07 25.25
C PRO A 589 48.23 12.68 26.42
N ARG A 590 47.04 12.12 26.15
CA ARG A 590 46.10 11.67 27.19
C ARG A 590 46.55 10.35 27.80
N ILE A 591 47.02 9.40 26.97
CA ILE A 591 47.63 8.15 27.45
C ILE A 591 48.84 8.46 28.34
N ALA A 592 49.70 9.41 27.93
CA ALA A 592 50.86 9.82 28.72
C ALA A 592 50.51 10.35 30.12
N ARG A 593 49.32 10.92 30.31
CA ARG A 593 48.86 11.46 31.61
C ARG A 593 48.08 10.43 32.45
N SER A 594 47.93 9.21 31.95
CA SER A 594 47.19 8.13 32.60
C SER A 594 48.11 7.06 33.20
N SER A 595 47.54 6.07 33.88
CA SER A 595 48.28 4.90 34.37
C SER A 595 48.92 4.07 33.25
N PHE A 596 48.44 4.18 32.00
CA PHE A 596 49.00 3.47 30.83
C PHE A 596 50.29 4.10 30.28
N ALA A 597 50.78 5.19 30.87
CA ALA A 597 52.11 5.72 30.56
C ALA A 597 53.24 4.76 30.98
N ASN A 598 52.96 3.82 31.89
CA ASN A 598 53.88 2.75 32.24
C ASN A 598 53.80 1.62 31.19
N VAL A 599 54.87 1.47 30.41
CA VAL A 599 54.97 0.44 29.35
C VAL A 599 56.04 -0.61 29.68
N LEU A 600 56.30 -0.85 30.97
CA LEU A 600 57.35 -1.76 31.42
C LEU A 600 57.23 -3.16 30.79
N HIS A 601 56.01 -3.67 30.69
CA HIS A 601 55.72 -5.01 30.16
C HIS A 601 55.36 -5.03 28.68
N HIS A 602 55.40 -3.89 27.98
CA HIS A 602 55.06 -3.86 26.57
C HIS A 602 56.08 -4.68 25.76
N PRO A 603 55.65 -5.67 24.95
CA PRO A 603 56.56 -6.63 24.31
C PRO A 603 57.56 -5.97 23.33
N ARG A 604 57.19 -4.82 22.75
CA ARG A 604 58.02 -4.03 21.83
C ARG A 604 58.50 -2.70 22.40
N ARG A 605 58.65 -2.59 23.73
CA ARG A 605 59.03 -1.37 24.46
C ARG A 605 60.25 -0.64 23.85
N SER A 606 61.28 -1.38 23.45
CA SER A 606 62.49 -0.83 22.81
C SER A 606 62.20 -0.04 21.54
N SER A 607 61.28 -0.55 20.69
CA SER A 607 60.86 0.10 19.45
C SER A 607 59.97 1.32 19.72
N LEU A 608 59.16 1.26 20.78
CA LEU A 608 58.28 2.36 21.18
C LEU A 608 59.07 3.64 21.53
N TRP A 609 60.24 3.50 22.15
CA TRP A 609 61.11 4.66 22.45
C TRP A 609 61.59 5.41 21.23
N ALA A 610 61.72 4.76 20.07
CA ALA A 610 62.15 5.41 18.84
C ALA A 610 61.04 6.31 18.24
N VAL A 611 59.78 5.88 18.36
CA VAL A 611 58.63 6.50 17.69
C VAL A 611 57.86 7.49 18.57
N LEU A 612 57.96 7.40 19.90
CA LEU A 612 57.24 8.30 20.81
C LEU A 612 57.69 9.77 20.64
N PRO A 613 56.78 10.74 20.44
CA PRO A 613 57.14 12.16 20.38
C PRO A 613 57.80 12.66 21.67
N ALA A 614 58.75 13.59 21.56
CA ALA A 614 59.56 14.07 22.70
C ALA A 614 58.74 14.50 23.95
N PRO A 615 57.61 15.23 23.83
CA PRO A 615 56.81 15.63 24.99
C PRO A 615 56.21 14.45 25.74
N SER A 616 55.65 13.46 25.03
CA SER A 616 55.06 12.27 25.64
C SER A 616 56.13 11.30 26.13
N ARG A 617 57.24 11.14 25.38
CA ARG A 617 58.34 10.22 25.69
C ARG A 617 58.91 10.44 27.09
N SER A 618 59.09 11.70 27.51
CA SER A 618 59.59 12.02 28.85
C SER A 618 58.66 11.53 29.96
N VAL A 619 57.35 11.63 29.76
CA VAL A 619 56.33 11.20 30.72
C VAL A 619 56.25 9.68 30.80
N PHE A 620 56.24 9.00 29.64
CA PHE A 620 56.28 7.53 29.57
C PHE A 620 57.55 6.96 30.23
N LEU A 621 58.72 7.56 29.96
CA LEU A 621 59.98 7.14 30.57
C LEU A 621 59.94 7.29 32.09
N LYS A 622 59.40 8.40 32.61
CA LYS A 622 59.27 8.62 34.06
C LYS A 622 58.36 7.57 34.71
N ALA A 623 57.17 7.34 34.16
CA ALA A 623 56.21 6.37 34.70
C ALA A 623 56.77 4.93 34.63
N THR A 624 57.40 4.56 33.52
CA THR A 624 58.01 3.24 33.32
C THR A 624 59.22 3.02 34.23
N ALA A 625 60.03 4.06 34.46
CA ALA A 625 61.16 4.00 35.40
C ALA A 625 60.69 3.77 36.84
N GLN A 626 59.61 4.43 37.26
CA GLN A 626 59.02 4.22 38.59
C GLN A 626 58.50 2.78 38.76
N ALA A 627 57.83 2.23 37.75
CA ALA A 627 57.36 0.84 37.77
C ALA A 627 58.50 -0.18 37.77
N LEU A 628 59.55 0.05 36.96
CA LEU A 628 60.76 -0.78 36.96
C LEU A 628 61.36 -0.85 38.37
N THR A 629 61.46 0.29 39.06
CA THR A 629 61.94 0.35 40.44
C THR A 629 61.10 -0.51 41.37
N ALA A 630 59.77 -0.40 41.33
CA ALA A 630 58.88 -1.19 42.19
C ALA A 630 59.09 -2.71 41.99
N GLU A 631 59.18 -3.17 40.75
CA GLU A 631 59.38 -4.59 40.47
C GLU A 631 60.76 -5.13 40.89
N LEU A 632 61.80 -4.31 40.79
CA LEU A 632 63.13 -4.67 41.26
C LEU A 632 63.16 -4.81 42.79
N VAL A 633 62.37 -4.00 43.51
CA VAL A 633 62.21 -4.11 44.97
C VAL A 633 61.50 -5.41 45.35
N ASP A 634 60.51 -5.83 44.56
CA ASP A 634 59.82 -7.13 44.71
C ASP A 634 60.69 -8.32 44.29
N GLY A 635 61.96 -8.09 43.94
CA GLY A 635 62.94 -9.12 43.64
C GLY A 635 62.91 -9.64 42.20
N ARG A 636 62.11 -9.05 41.30
CA ARG A 636 62.17 -9.39 39.87
C ARG A 636 63.51 -8.97 39.28
N ARG A 637 64.02 -9.77 38.34
CA ARG A 637 65.31 -9.52 37.67
C ARG A 637 65.09 -9.38 36.17
N TYR A 638 65.79 -8.42 35.58
CA TYR A 638 65.73 -8.11 34.15
C TYR A 638 67.09 -8.39 33.50
N THR A 639 67.09 -9.09 32.36
CA THR A 639 68.31 -9.47 31.63
C THR A 639 68.94 -8.30 30.88
N SER A 640 68.15 -7.32 30.45
CA SER A 640 68.63 -6.09 29.83
C SER A 640 67.62 -4.96 29.94
N ILE A 641 68.10 -3.74 30.23
CA ILE A 641 67.31 -2.49 30.23
C ILE A 641 67.84 -1.59 29.11
N GLU A 642 66.96 -1.07 28.26
CA GLU A 642 67.32 -0.24 27.09
C GLU A 642 67.90 1.12 27.50
N ALA A 643 68.74 1.71 26.64
CA ALA A 643 69.45 2.95 26.94
C ALA A 643 68.54 4.13 27.37
N PRO A 644 67.38 4.39 26.73
CA PRO A 644 66.50 5.49 27.16
C PRO A 644 65.96 5.32 28.58
N LEU A 645 65.54 4.11 28.95
CA LEU A 645 65.00 3.80 30.27
C LEU A 645 66.11 3.79 31.33
N ARG A 646 67.29 3.25 30.99
CA ARG A 646 68.48 3.29 31.85
C ARG A 646 68.89 4.73 32.17
N GLN A 647 68.94 5.59 31.15
CA GLN A 647 69.28 7.00 31.31
C GLN A 647 68.25 7.75 32.16
N ALA A 648 66.97 7.38 32.09
CA ALA A 648 65.90 7.95 32.93
C ALA A 648 66.06 7.56 34.41
N VAL A 649 66.40 6.30 34.71
CA VAL A 649 66.63 5.80 36.08
C VAL A 649 67.92 6.36 36.69
N GLN A 650 68.91 6.69 35.86
CA GLN A 650 70.18 7.31 36.28
C GLN A 650 70.11 8.83 36.46
N GLN A 651 68.94 9.45 36.21
CA GLN A 651 68.80 10.89 36.41
C GLN A 651 68.92 11.27 37.89
N PRO A 652 69.70 12.30 38.25
CA PRO A 652 69.84 12.78 39.63
C PRO A 652 68.50 12.99 40.37
N ALA A 653 67.50 13.55 39.68
CA ALA A 653 66.18 13.80 40.24
C ALA A 653 65.43 12.49 40.57
N PHE A 654 65.58 11.46 39.72
CA PHE A 654 64.96 10.16 39.94
C PHE A 654 65.63 9.43 41.11
N THR A 655 66.97 9.38 41.13
CA THR A 655 67.74 8.77 42.22
C THR A 655 67.45 9.41 43.57
N THR A 656 67.33 10.74 43.61
CA THR A 656 66.95 11.47 44.84
C THR A 656 65.55 11.09 45.33
N GLN A 657 64.57 11.01 44.42
CA GLN A 657 63.20 10.60 44.75
C GLN A 657 63.12 9.13 45.18
N LEU A 658 63.93 8.26 44.59
CA LEU A 658 63.99 6.84 44.92
C LEU A 658 64.53 6.62 46.34
N LEU A 659 65.64 7.28 46.66
CA LEU A 659 66.26 7.18 47.99
C LEU A 659 65.39 7.80 49.08
N SER A 660 64.62 8.85 48.77
CA SER A 660 63.64 9.39 49.72
C SER A 660 62.46 8.45 49.93
N THR A 661 61.98 7.79 48.88
CA THR A 661 60.84 6.85 48.93
C THR A 661 61.19 5.60 49.74
N TYR A 662 62.38 5.03 49.53
CA TYR A 662 62.85 3.81 50.22
C TYR A 662 63.84 4.11 51.36
N ARG A 663 63.69 5.27 52.03
CA ARG A 663 64.60 5.78 53.08
C ARG A 663 64.87 4.77 54.21
N ALA A 664 63.89 3.94 54.55
CA ALA A 664 64.00 2.96 55.64
C ALA A 664 64.12 1.50 55.17
N ALA A 665 64.25 1.25 53.86
CA ALA A 665 64.26 -0.10 53.28
C ALA A 665 65.58 -0.38 52.51
N PRO A 666 66.68 -0.72 53.20
CA PRO A 666 67.98 -0.93 52.56
C PRO A 666 67.97 -2.07 51.54
N ALA A 667 67.24 -3.16 51.81
CA ALA A 667 67.04 -4.26 50.87
C ALA A 667 66.52 -3.78 49.51
N ALA A 668 65.54 -2.86 49.50
CA ALA A 668 64.94 -2.29 48.30
C ALA A 668 65.97 -1.50 47.48
N VAL A 669 66.71 -0.60 48.13
CA VAL A 669 67.73 0.23 47.49
C VAL A 669 68.87 -0.61 46.89
N LEU A 670 69.30 -1.66 47.60
CA LEU A 670 70.31 -2.60 47.12
C LEU A 670 69.81 -3.44 45.94
N ALA A 671 68.55 -3.90 46.00
CA ALA A 671 67.93 -4.67 44.92
C ALA A 671 67.85 -3.85 43.63
N ILE A 672 67.46 -2.58 43.73
CA ILE A 672 67.41 -1.64 42.58
C ILE A 672 68.81 -1.38 42.02
N GLN A 673 69.79 -1.08 42.89
CA GLN A 673 71.17 -0.82 42.46
C GLN A 673 71.78 -2.01 41.75
N ALA A 674 71.51 -3.23 42.21
CA ALA A 674 71.94 -4.46 41.55
C ALA A 674 71.29 -4.66 40.18
N GLY A 675 70.09 -4.13 39.96
CA GLY A 675 69.35 -4.24 38.69
C GLY A 675 69.62 -3.13 37.68
N CYS A 676 69.96 -1.91 38.10
CA CYS A 676 70.02 -0.73 37.22
C CYS A 676 71.31 0.08 37.26
N ASP A 677 72.22 -0.17 38.21
CA ASP A 677 73.44 0.63 38.44
C ASP A 677 73.19 2.15 38.39
N ASN A 678 72.31 2.63 39.27
CA ASN A 678 71.75 3.99 39.27
C ASN A 678 72.16 4.87 40.46
N LEU A 679 72.88 4.31 41.43
CA LEU A 679 73.45 5.01 42.57
C LEU A 679 74.87 5.48 42.27
N THR A 680 75.24 6.62 42.85
CA THR A 680 76.63 7.09 42.94
C THR A 680 77.10 7.00 44.37
N ASP A 681 78.42 7.05 44.58
CA ASP A 681 79.01 7.05 45.93
C ASP A 681 78.40 8.15 46.83
N ARG A 682 78.14 9.34 46.26
CA ARG A 682 77.52 10.46 46.99
C ARG A 682 76.09 10.15 47.43
N TYR A 683 75.27 9.64 46.53
CA TYR A 683 73.87 9.33 46.82
C TYR A 683 73.72 8.20 47.84
N LEU A 684 74.54 7.15 47.74
CA LEU A 684 74.54 6.08 48.72
C LEU A 684 75.09 6.54 50.07
N ALA A 685 76.13 7.38 50.10
CA ALA A 685 76.67 7.93 51.34
C ALA A 685 75.65 8.78 52.11
N ASP A 686 74.89 9.63 51.41
CA ASP A 686 73.82 10.43 52.01
C ASP A 686 72.70 9.52 52.53
N TYR A 687 72.32 8.48 51.78
CA TYR A 687 71.34 7.48 52.22
C TYR A 687 71.79 6.71 53.47
N VAL A 688 73.05 6.25 53.51
CA VAL A 688 73.65 5.54 54.65
C VAL A 688 73.66 6.40 55.91
N ALA A 689 73.89 7.71 55.77
CA ALA A 689 73.88 8.64 56.89
C ALA A 689 72.49 8.72 57.56
N ASP A 690 71.43 8.64 56.74
CA ASP A 690 70.04 8.81 57.15
C ASP A 690 69.27 7.49 57.36
N LEU A 691 69.85 6.34 56.99
CA LEU A 691 69.23 5.03 57.17
C LEU A 691 69.00 4.79 58.67
N PRO A 692 67.83 4.29 59.14
CA PRO A 692 67.58 4.09 60.56
C PRO A 692 68.22 2.82 61.15
N ALA A 693 68.08 1.67 60.48
CA ALA A 693 68.63 0.38 60.90
C ALA A 693 68.88 -0.51 59.66
N ILE A 694 69.69 -1.57 59.82
CA ILE A 694 69.97 -2.53 58.74
C ILE A 694 70.00 -3.96 59.28
N GLU A 695 69.30 -4.86 58.59
CA GLU A 695 69.28 -6.29 58.92
C GLU A 695 70.61 -6.97 58.55
N PRO A 696 71.02 -8.04 59.26
CA PRO A 696 72.30 -8.69 59.03
C PRO A 696 72.54 -9.17 57.58
N ALA A 697 71.50 -9.67 56.92
CA ALA A 697 71.58 -10.14 55.54
C ALA A 697 71.85 -8.99 54.55
N ASP A 698 71.17 -7.85 54.71
CA ASP A 698 71.33 -6.67 53.87
C ASP A 698 72.64 -5.95 54.15
N ALA A 699 73.11 -5.99 55.40
CA ALA A 699 74.35 -5.36 55.82
C ALA A 699 75.57 -5.91 55.05
N VAL A 700 75.62 -7.24 54.89
CA VAL A 700 76.66 -7.92 54.11
C VAL A 700 76.61 -7.51 52.64
N VAL A 701 75.41 -7.45 52.05
CA VAL A 701 75.22 -7.08 50.64
C VAL A 701 75.62 -5.62 50.39
N LEU A 702 75.23 -4.70 51.29
CA LEU A 702 75.62 -3.29 51.22
C LEU A 702 77.14 -3.10 51.31
N GLY A 703 77.80 -3.80 52.23
CA GLY A 703 79.25 -3.72 52.40
C GLY A 703 79.99 -4.23 51.16
N ARG A 704 79.58 -5.38 50.62
CA ARG A 704 80.15 -5.92 49.38
C ARG A 704 79.95 -5.00 48.19
N LEU A 705 78.77 -4.38 48.08
CA LEU A 705 78.48 -3.41 47.03
C LEU A 705 79.46 -2.21 47.10
N ILE A 706 79.58 -1.58 48.27
CA ILE A 706 80.49 -0.45 48.50
C ILE A 706 81.93 -0.82 48.15
N ASN A 707 82.36 -2.02 48.57
CA ASN A 707 83.71 -2.52 48.29
C ASN A 707 83.93 -2.76 46.79
N SER A 708 83.00 -3.44 46.13
CA SER A 708 83.08 -3.76 44.69
C SER A 708 83.12 -2.52 43.80
N LYS A 709 82.39 -1.46 44.19
CA LYS A 709 82.32 -0.19 43.45
C LYS A 709 83.40 0.82 43.86
N ARG A 710 84.24 0.49 44.86
CA ARG A 710 85.28 1.36 45.43
C ARG A 710 84.71 2.71 45.94
N TRP A 711 83.57 2.66 46.60
CA TRP A 711 82.81 3.83 47.06
C TRP A 711 83.31 4.32 48.42
N SER A 712 84.38 5.11 48.39
CA SER A 712 85.09 5.60 49.58
C SER A 712 84.25 6.48 50.51
N LEU A 713 83.33 7.29 49.97
CA LEU A 713 82.50 8.21 50.77
C LEU A 713 81.42 7.43 51.53
N SER A 714 80.81 6.45 50.87
CA SER A 714 79.84 5.53 51.48
C SER A 714 80.50 4.70 52.58
N ALA A 715 81.71 4.19 52.34
CA ALA A 715 82.49 3.47 53.35
C ALA A 715 82.77 4.32 54.59
N GLN A 716 83.13 5.62 54.41
CA GLN A 716 83.32 6.56 55.53
C GLN A 716 82.04 6.75 56.36
N LYS A 717 80.89 6.93 55.70
CA LYS A 717 79.60 7.07 56.39
C LYS A 717 79.18 5.79 57.13
N VAL A 718 79.45 4.61 56.57
CA VAL A 718 79.27 3.32 57.25
C VAL A 718 80.15 3.24 58.50
N ALA A 719 81.43 3.63 58.41
CA ALA A 719 82.35 3.63 59.56
C ALA A 719 81.88 4.54 60.69
N ASP A 720 81.32 5.71 60.36
CA ASP A 720 80.76 6.63 61.34
C ASP A 720 79.48 6.09 62.00
N ARG A 721 78.59 5.41 61.25
CA ARG A 721 77.39 4.74 61.80
C ARG A 721 77.75 3.52 62.65
N ALA A 722 78.71 2.71 62.22
CA ALA A 722 79.12 1.47 62.89
C ALA A 722 79.55 1.71 64.35
N LYS A 723 80.13 2.87 64.66
CA LYS A 723 80.49 3.30 66.04
C LYS A 723 79.33 3.13 67.03
N ARG A 724 78.09 3.37 66.59
CA ARG A 724 76.90 3.44 67.45
C ARG A 724 75.83 2.40 67.12
N ASP A 725 75.93 1.72 65.99
CA ASP A 725 74.91 0.79 65.49
C ASP A 725 75.53 -0.58 65.15
N ALA A 726 75.01 -1.65 65.76
CA ALA A 726 75.54 -3.00 65.60
C ALA A 726 75.35 -3.56 64.18
N GLY A 727 74.27 -3.20 63.49
CA GLY A 727 74.01 -3.65 62.11
C GLY A 727 75.03 -3.10 61.12
N PHE A 728 75.49 -1.85 61.30
CA PHE A 728 76.50 -1.23 60.44
C PHE A 728 77.92 -1.77 60.65
N ARG A 729 78.18 -2.48 61.74
CA ARG A 729 79.45 -3.17 61.95
C ARG A 729 79.59 -4.37 61.01
N LEU A 730 78.47 -5.02 60.64
CA LEU A 730 78.45 -6.06 59.61
C LEU A 730 78.74 -5.49 58.23
N VAL A 731 78.20 -4.30 57.92
CA VAL A 731 78.49 -3.59 56.66
C VAL A 731 79.97 -3.24 56.58
N LEU A 732 80.51 -2.67 57.67
CA LEU A 732 81.89 -2.22 57.76
C LEU A 732 82.89 -3.37 57.56
N ALA A 733 82.60 -4.56 58.10
CA ALA A 733 83.47 -5.73 57.93
C ALA A 733 83.66 -6.16 56.47
N GLU A 734 82.69 -5.90 55.59
CA GLU A 734 82.75 -6.26 54.17
C GLU A 734 83.34 -5.13 53.29
N CYS A 735 83.42 -3.89 53.79
CA CYS A 735 83.91 -2.72 53.04
C CYS A 735 85.10 -1.96 53.65
N GLU A 736 85.67 -2.45 54.76
CA GLU A 736 86.78 -1.81 55.48
C GLU A 736 88.01 -1.51 54.60
N SER A 737 88.24 -2.31 53.56
CA SER A 737 89.36 -2.12 52.63
C SER A 737 89.27 -0.83 51.82
N GLN A 738 88.10 -0.17 51.79
CA GLN A 738 87.90 1.14 51.16
C GLN A 738 88.14 2.32 52.12
N LEU A 739 88.47 2.05 53.39
CA LEU A 739 88.80 3.05 54.40
C LEU A 739 90.31 3.16 54.57
N ASN A 740 90.86 4.27 54.12
CA ASN A 740 92.25 4.61 54.42
C ASN A 740 92.37 5.04 55.89
N GLY A 741 92.72 4.10 56.78
CA GLY A 741 93.31 4.43 58.09
C GLY A 741 92.54 4.09 59.37
N VAL A 742 91.52 3.23 59.38
CA VAL A 742 90.75 2.90 60.62
C VAL A 742 90.88 1.40 60.95
N LYS A 743 91.96 1.00 61.66
CA LYS A 743 92.26 -0.41 61.98
C LYS A 743 92.15 -0.82 63.46
N SER A 744 91.83 0.06 64.41
CA SER A 744 91.94 -0.31 65.84
C SER A 744 90.66 -0.79 66.52
N TRP A 745 89.48 -0.71 65.87
CA TRP A 745 88.20 -0.86 66.60
C TRP A 745 87.33 -2.07 66.18
N LEU A 746 87.68 -2.80 65.11
CA LEU A 746 86.78 -3.79 64.48
C LEU A 746 86.79 -5.22 65.07
N ALA A 747 87.66 -5.55 66.02
CA ALA A 747 87.96 -6.93 66.41
C ALA A 747 86.94 -7.63 67.36
N GLY A 748 85.75 -7.06 67.61
CA GLY A 748 84.92 -7.47 68.76
C GLY A 748 83.55 -8.13 68.53
N LEU A 749 83.06 -8.31 67.29
CA LEU A 749 81.59 -8.21 67.10
C LEU A 749 80.78 -9.33 66.43
N PHE A 750 81.30 -10.49 66.01
CA PHE A 750 80.44 -11.51 65.37
C PHE A 750 80.67 -12.96 65.83
N THR A 751 79.63 -13.58 66.39
CA THR A 751 79.40 -15.05 66.43
C THR A 751 77.92 -15.35 66.12
N SER A 752 77.66 -16.48 65.45
CA SER A 752 76.47 -16.86 64.66
C SER A 752 75.54 -17.86 65.35
N ASP A 753 74.25 -17.92 64.98
CA ASP A 753 73.49 -19.20 65.00
C ASP A 753 72.23 -19.24 64.09
N THR A 754 71.65 -20.44 63.97
CA THR A 754 70.91 -21.05 62.85
C THR A 754 69.40 -21.31 63.09
N GLY A 755 68.59 -21.32 62.01
CA GLY A 755 67.62 -22.40 61.66
C GLY A 755 66.14 -22.43 62.15
N ARG A 756 65.24 -22.80 61.19
CA ARG A 756 63.89 -23.48 61.27
C ARG A 756 62.65 -22.62 61.62
N SER A 757 61.38 -22.87 61.23
CA SER A 757 60.58 -23.93 60.56
C SER A 757 59.14 -23.34 60.30
N PHE A 758 58.23 -23.88 59.46
CA PHE A 758 57.13 -24.81 59.85
C PHE A 758 56.11 -25.05 58.69
N SER A 759 55.47 -26.23 58.72
CA SER A 759 54.34 -26.75 57.88
C SER A 759 52.97 -26.59 58.64
N PRO A 760 51.83 -27.34 58.44
CA PRO A 760 51.30 -28.26 57.39
C PRO A 760 49.72 -28.26 57.19
N GLN A 761 49.18 -29.25 56.43
CA GLN A 761 47.85 -29.99 56.48
C GLN A 761 46.63 -29.48 55.65
N PHE A 762 46.12 -30.19 54.60
CA PHE A 762 45.21 -31.38 54.43
C PHE A 762 43.68 -31.01 54.34
N PRO A 763 42.73 -31.86 53.88
CA PRO A 763 42.55 -32.63 52.62
C PRO A 763 41.11 -32.47 52.00
N TYR A 764 40.79 -33.04 50.82
CA TYR A 764 39.38 -33.44 50.49
C TYR A 764 39.28 -34.54 49.41
N THR A 765 38.36 -35.49 49.61
CA THR A 765 37.98 -36.58 48.69
C THR A 765 36.65 -36.28 47.95
N PRO A 766 36.39 -36.88 46.77
CA PRO A 766 35.32 -36.48 45.88
C PRO A 766 34.02 -37.29 46.04
N SER A 767 32.88 -36.65 45.77
CA SER A 767 31.57 -37.25 45.44
C SER A 767 30.76 -36.11 44.77
N THR A 768 29.86 -36.24 43.79
CA THR A 768 29.03 -37.31 43.23
C THR A 768 28.58 -36.86 41.82
N SER A 769 28.18 -37.80 40.96
CA SER A 769 27.60 -37.59 39.62
C SER A 769 26.32 -36.75 39.66
N SER A 770 26.32 -35.59 38.99
CA SER A 770 25.13 -34.76 38.78
C SER A 770 24.32 -35.26 37.57
N ASN A 771 22.99 -35.37 37.74
CA ASN A 771 22.02 -35.45 36.65
C ASN A 771 22.20 -34.22 35.76
N MET A 772 22.75 -34.36 34.56
CA MET A 772 22.87 -33.22 33.64
C MET A 772 21.47 -32.79 33.17
N ALA A 773 21.14 -31.52 33.42
CA ALA A 773 19.96 -30.89 32.83
C ALA A 773 20.00 -31.03 31.29
N THR A 774 18.84 -31.22 30.66
CA THR A 774 18.76 -31.28 29.18
C THR A 774 18.67 -29.87 28.63
N ASP A 775 19.59 -29.49 27.75
CA ASP A 775 19.64 -28.16 27.17
C ASP A 775 18.75 -28.04 25.93
N VAL A 776 18.72 -29.11 25.13
CA VAL A 776 18.06 -29.16 23.82
C VAL A 776 17.16 -30.37 23.72
N LEU A 777 15.93 -30.16 23.23
CA LEU A 777 15.05 -31.24 22.79
C LEU A 777 15.00 -31.26 21.26
N ILE A 778 15.26 -32.42 20.65
CA ILE A 778 15.05 -32.64 19.22
C ILE A 778 13.91 -33.65 19.05
N MET A 779 12.87 -33.23 18.36
CA MET A 779 11.74 -34.05 17.97
C MET A 779 11.90 -34.46 16.50
N THR A 780 11.52 -35.70 16.21
CA THR A 780 11.48 -36.28 14.86
C THR A 780 10.14 -37.02 14.68
N ALA A 781 9.71 -37.24 13.44
CA ALA A 781 8.47 -37.95 13.15
C ALA A 781 8.74 -39.44 12.85
N LEU A 782 9.83 -39.74 12.14
CA LEU A 782 10.14 -41.07 11.61
C LEU A 782 11.47 -41.60 12.14
N GLY A 783 11.58 -42.92 12.27
CA GLY A 783 12.83 -43.58 12.70
C GLY A 783 14.06 -43.27 11.83
N LEU A 784 13.89 -42.99 10.53
CA LEU A 784 15.01 -42.57 9.67
C LEU A 784 15.55 -41.19 10.07
N GLU A 785 14.67 -40.27 10.44
CA GLU A 785 15.02 -38.91 10.88
C GLU A 785 15.67 -38.97 12.27
N PHE A 786 15.09 -39.79 13.16
CA PHE A 786 15.66 -40.10 14.46
C PHE A 786 17.10 -40.63 14.33
N ASN A 787 17.32 -41.59 13.44
CA ASN A 787 18.63 -42.17 13.20
C ASN A 787 19.63 -41.14 12.64
N ALA A 788 19.19 -40.24 11.75
CA ALA A 788 20.04 -39.17 11.23
C ALA A 788 20.50 -38.22 12.35
N VAL A 789 19.58 -37.78 13.21
CA VAL A 789 19.91 -36.91 14.36
C VAL A 789 20.77 -37.65 15.40
N GLN A 790 20.52 -38.94 15.63
CA GLN A 790 21.32 -39.70 16.60
C GLN A 790 22.80 -39.76 16.21
N GLN A 791 23.14 -39.69 14.91
CA GLN A 791 24.52 -39.76 14.43
C GLN A 791 25.38 -38.54 14.82
N ILE A 792 24.77 -37.39 15.10
CA ILE A 792 25.50 -36.20 15.57
C ILE A 792 25.68 -36.16 17.09
N LEU A 793 25.15 -37.16 17.82
CA LEU A 793 25.24 -37.25 19.27
C LEU A 793 26.34 -38.23 19.70
N SER A 794 27.13 -37.81 20.67
CA SER A 794 28.09 -38.66 21.38
C SER A 794 27.46 -39.28 22.63
N ALA A 795 27.87 -40.50 22.96
CA ALA A 795 27.38 -41.27 24.12
C ALA A 795 25.84 -41.37 24.27
N PRO A 796 25.07 -41.74 23.21
CA PRO A 796 23.61 -41.83 23.31
C PRO A 796 23.17 -42.91 24.30
N GLN A 797 22.28 -42.56 25.22
CA GLN A 797 21.68 -43.45 26.21
C GLN A 797 20.16 -43.41 26.14
N ALA A 798 19.53 -44.58 26.19
CA ALA A 798 18.07 -44.67 26.23
C ALA A 798 17.55 -44.33 27.64
N ILE A 799 16.64 -43.37 27.74
CA ILE A 799 16.00 -42.94 28.97
C ILE A 799 14.49 -43.18 28.86
N ARG A 800 13.91 -43.82 29.87
CA ARG A 800 12.47 -44.03 29.94
C ARG A 800 11.82 -42.93 30.77
N HIS A 801 10.77 -42.31 30.25
CA HIS A 801 9.96 -41.36 31.01
C HIS A 801 9.40 -42.06 32.28
N PRO A 802 9.58 -41.48 33.48
CA PRO A 802 9.31 -42.17 34.73
C PRO A 802 7.83 -42.52 34.95
N THR A 803 6.91 -41.66 34.50
CA THR A 803 5.47 -41.84 34.73
C THR A 803 4.67 -42.29 33.51
N THR A 804 4.93 -41.75 32.32
CA THR A 804 4.13 -42.03 31.11
C THR A 804 4.69 -43.18 30.26
N GLY A 805 5.99 -43.50 30.38
CA GLY A 805 6.59 -44.67 29.74
C GLY A 805 7.28 -44.53 28.36
N PRO A 806 7.13 -43.46 27.55
CA PRO A 806 7.93 -43.26 26.34
C PRO A 806 9.44 -43.35 26.60
N ARG A 807 10.19 -43.77 25.59
CA ARG A 807 11.65 -43.79 25.63
C ARG A 807 12.20 -42.66 24.77
N TYR A 808 13.26 -42.04 25.27
CA TYR A 808 14.03 -40.98 24.64
C TYR A 808 15.48 -41.44 24.52
N THR A 809 16.24 -40.84 23.61
CA THR A 809 17.70 -40.97 23.59
C THR A 809 18.29 -39.66 24.12
N GLN A 810 19.05 -39.71 25.21
CA GLN A 810 19.83 -38.56 25.67
C GLN A 810 21.29 -38.75 25.28
N GLY A 811 21.89 -37.74 24.67
CA GLY A 811 23.29 -37.75 24.26
C GLY A 811 23.91 -36.37 24.35
N ILE A 812 25.15 -36.24 23.89
CA ILE A 812 25.90 -35.00 23.96
C ILE A 812 26.22 -34.53 22.54
N PHE A 813 25.79 -33.32 22.20
CA PHE A 813 26.27 -32.61 21.02
C PHE A 813 27.44 -31.70 21.42
N ALA A 814 28.62 -31.88 20.83
CA ALA A 814 29.82 -31.12 21.19
C ALA A 814 30.42 -30.37 20.00
N HIS A 815 30.84 -29.13 20.22
CA HIS A 815 31.50 -28.28 19.23
C HIS A 815 32.46 -27.30 19.94
N ASP A 816 33.68 -27.15 19.41
CA ASP A 816 34.71 -26.23 19.93
C ASP A 816 34.93 -26.29 21.46
N GLY A 817 34.95 -27.50 22.00
CA GLY A 817 35.18 -27.76 23.43
C GLY A 817 33.97 -27.47 24.34
N ARG A 818 32.81 -27.15 23.76
CA ARG A 818 31.53 -26.95 24.46
C ARG A 818 30.55 -28.04 24.10
N GLN A 819 29.51 -28.18 24.92
CA GLN A 819 28.56 -29.26 24.74
C GLN A 819 27.15 -28.89 25.19
N PHE A 820 26.16 -29.40 24.47
CA PHE A 820 24.76 -29.46 24.90
C PHE A 820 24.38 -30.90 25.24
N SER A 821 23.64 -31.04 26.33
CA SER A 821 22.87 -32.24 26.64
C SER A 821 21.59 -32.24 25.78
N VAL A 822 21.47 -33.21 24.88
CA VAL A 822 20.38 -33.29 23.89
C VAL A 822 19.50 -34.49 24.21
N ALA A 823 18.19 -34.26 24.39
CA ALA A 823 17.18 -35.31 24.37
C ALA A 823 16.57 -35.42 22.98
N LEU A 824 16.54 -36.63 22.43
CA LEU A 824 16.00 -36.96 21.12
C LEU A 824 14.77 -37.86 21.28
N ALA A 825 13.69 -37.51 20.59
CA ALA A 825 12.42 -38.23 20.64
C ALA A 825 11.84 -38.43 19.23
N GLU A 826 11.17 -39.57 19.04
CA GLU A 826 10.31 -39.84 17.88
C GLU A 826 8.85 -39.67 18.31
N SER A 827 8.10 -38.87 17.57
CA SER A 827 6.71 -38.54 17.88
C SER A 827 5.68 -39.36 17.10
N GLY A 828 6.05 -39.91 15.95
CA GLY A 828 5.10 -40.39 14.95
C GLY A 828 4.66 -39.29 13.98
N ALA A 829 3.83 -39.64 13.00
CA ALA A 829 3.36 -38.71 11.98
C ALA A 829 2.03 -38.05 12.38
N GLY A 830 1.86 -36.77 12.02
CA GLY A 830 0.66 -35.99 12.31
C GLY A 830 0.78 -35.04 13.52
N ASN A 831 0.03 -33.93 13.51
CA ASN A 831 0.21 -32.85 14.49
C ASN A 831 -0.31 -33.24 15.87
N VAL A 832 -1.30 -34.13 15.96
CA VAL A 832 -1.85 -34.57 17.25
C VAL A 832 -0.81 -35.35 18.05
N ASP A 833 -0.15 -36.31 17.41
CA ASP A 833 0.86 -37.15 18.06
C ASP A 833 2.12 -36.33 18.35
N ALA A 834 2.53 -35.46 17.41
CA ALA A 834 3.60 -34.49 17.62
C ALA A 834 3.34 -33.60 18.85
N ALA A 835 2.14 -33.00 18.95
CA ALA A 835 1.80 -32.13 20.08
C ALA A 835 1.85 -32.87 21.43
N GLN A 836 1.29 -34.08 21.50
CA GLN A 836 1.30 -34.85 22.73
C GLN A 836 2.71 -35.32 23.12
N ALA A 837 3.51 -35.76 22.15
CA ALA A 837 4.88 -36.20 22.40
C ALA A 837 5.76 -35.03 22.83
N THR A 838 5.65 -33.89 22.15
CA THR A 838 6.38 -32.67 22.47
C THR A 838 5.98 -32.14 23.85
N GLU A 839 4.70 -32.04 24.19
CA GLU A 839 4.25 -31.59 25.51
C GLU A 839 4.81 -32.46 26.66
N ARG A 840 4.80 -33.79 26.48
CA ARG A 840 5.39 -34.72 27.45
C ARG A 840 6.90 -34.53 27.58
N ALA A 841 7.60 -34.38 26.46
CA ALA A 841 9.05 -34.22 26.46
C ALA A 841 9.47 -32.87 27.05
N LEU A 842 8.81 -31.77 26.70
CA LEU A 842 9.03 -30.44 27.28
C LEU A 842 8.78 -30.43 28.78
N SER A 843 7.66 -31.01 29.23
CA SER A 843 7.34 -31.11 30.66
C SER A 843 8.37 -31.94 31.44
N HIS A 844 8.94 -32.98 30.82
CA HIS A 844 9.91 -33.86 31.46
C HIS A 844 11.32 -33.24 31.52
N PHE A 845 11.82 -32.74 30.38
CA PHE A 845 13.21 -32.32 30.22
C PHE A 845 13.44 -30.82 30.44
N LYS A 846 12.38 -30.00 30.26
CA LYS A 846 12.41 -28.53 30.38
C LYS A 846 13.59 -27.87 29.63
N PRO A 847 13.76 -28.16 28.33
CA PRO A 847 14.90 -27.69 27.56
C PRO A 847 14.86 -26.18 27.30
N ARG A 848 16.03 -25.56 27.06
CA ARG A 848 16.12 -24.15 26.61
C ARG A 848 15.71 -24.02 25.14
N TYR A 849 16.12 -24.97 24.31
CA TYR A 849 15.85 -24.99 22.88
C TYR A 849 15.12 -26.26 22.45
N ALA A 850 14.21 -26.13 21.49
CA ALA A 850 13.49 -27.24 20.90
C ALA A 850 13.57 -27.17 19.37
N PHE A 851 13.92 -28.28 18.73
CA PHE A 851 13.96 -28.40 17.28
C PHE A 851 13.05 -29.54 16.82
N PHE A 852 12.31 -29.33 15.74
CA PHE A 852 11.71 -30.44 15.01
C PHE A 852 12.47 -30.64 13.71
N VAL A 853 13.17 -31.76 13.58
CA VAL A 853 14.05 -32.05 12.44
C VAL A 853 13.49 -33.24 11.69
N GLY A 854 13.36 -33.12 10.37
CA GLY A 854 12.92 -34.25 9.55
C GLY A 854 12.79 -33.89 8.08
N VAL A 855 11.97 -34.65 7.35
CA VAL A 855 11.76 -34.47 5.92
C VAL A 855 10.43 -33.78 5.61
N GLY A 856 10.36 -33.11 4.46
CA GLY A 856 9.14 -32.50 3.95
C GLY A 856 9.04 -32.63 2.42
N GLY A 857 7.89 -32.26 1.89
CA GLY A 857 7.65 -32.13 0.45
C GLY A 857 7.83 -30.69 0.00
N GLY A 858 8.57 -30.48 -1.08
CA GLY A 858 8.75 -29.16 -1.71
C GLY A 858 7.53 -28.81 -2.55
N ILE A 859 6.92 -27.66 -2.28
CA ILE A 859 5.71 -27.20 -2.99
C ILE A 859 6.07 -26.23 -4.11
N LYS A 860 7.05 -25.35 -3.85
CA LYS A 860 7.58 -24.36 -4.79
C LYS A 860 8.94 -23.86 -4.33
N ASP A 861 9.71 -23.29 -5.25
CA ASP A 861 10.97 -22.59 -4.99
C ASP A 861 12.07 -23.42 -4.30
N VAL A 862 11.94 -24.74 -4.17
CA VAL A 862 12.95 -25.64 -3.56
C VAL A 862 13.16 -26.90 -4.38
N SER A 863 14.34 -27.50 -4.27
CA SER A 863 14.75 -28.74 -4.95
C SER A 863 14.98 -29.88 -3.95
N LEU A 864 15.07 -31.12 -4.46
CA LEU A 864 15.41 -32.28 -3.64
C LEU A 864 16.75 -32.08 -2.93
N GLY A 865 16.78 -32.35 -1.62
CA GLY A 865 17.94 -32.15 -0.77
C GLY A 865 18.11 -30.74 -0.19
N ASP A 866 17.36 -29.74 -0.67
CA ASP A 866 17.35 -28.42 -0.04
C ASP A 866 16.78 -28.49 1.39
N VAL A 867 17.12 -27.50 2.22
CA VAL A 867 16.63 -27.40 3.60
C VAL A 867 15.73 -26.18 3.73
N VAL A 868 14.58 -26.33 4.39
CA VAL A 868 13.68 -25.24 4.77
C VAL A 868 13.58 -25.17 6.28
N ALA A 869 14.05 -24.08 6.87
CA ALA A 869 13.78 -23.74 8.26
C ALA A 869 12.55 -22.83 8.34
N SER A 870 11.69 -23.06 9.33
CA SER A 870 10.42 -22.34 9.43
C SER A 870 10.63 -20.89 9.88
N SER A 871 10.20 -19.90 9.08
CA SER A 871 9.87 -18.57 9.61
C SER A 871 8.57 -18.64 10.42
N GLU A 872 7.61 -19.40 9.91
CA GLU A 872 6.35 -19.77 10.55
C GLU A 872 5.86 -21.11 10.00
N VAL A 873 5.00 -21.77 10.76
CA VAL A 873 4.31 -23.00 10.35
C VAL A 873 2.81 -22.75 10.31
N LEU A 874 2.21 -22.94 9.14
CA LEU A 874 0.83 -22.60 8.80
C LEU A 874 -0.06 -23.86 8.82
N GLN A 875 -1.05 -23.90 9.69
CA GLN A 875 -2.04 -25.00 9.73
C GLN A 875 -3.08 -24.79 8.63
N TYR A 876 -2.90 -25.47 7.50
CA TYR A 876 -3.68 -25.19 6.29
C TYR A 876 -5.11 -25.75 6.33
N GLU A 877 -5.40 -26.67 7.26
CA GLU A 877 -6.69 -27.38 7.32
C GLU A 877 -7.76 -26.64 8.12
N GLY A 878 -7.42 -25.58 8.84
CA GLY A 878 -8.41 -24.76 9.56
C GLY A 878 -9.31 -24.00 8.59
N ALA A 879 -10.62 -24.28 8.60
CA ALA A 879 -11.60 -23.57 7.76
C ALA A 879 -13.05 -23.66 8.26
N LYS A 880 -13.92 -22.82 7.69
CA LYS A 880 -15.38 -23.04 7.66
C LYS A 880 -15.73 -23.58 6.28
N ASP A 881 -16.09 -24.86 6.22
CA ASP A 881 -16.47 -25.53 4.97
C ASP A 881 -18.01 -25.52 4.80
N GLY A 882 -18.51 -24.53 4.05
CA GLY A 882 -19.94 -24.35 3.74
C GLY A 882 -20.18 -24.34 2.23
N GLU A 883 -21.14 -23.58 1.72
CA GLU A 883 -21.33 -23.42 0.25
C GLU A 883 -20.07 -22.90 -0.46
N THR A 884 -19.20 -22.20 0.27
CA THR A 884 -17.86 -21.80 -0.14
C THR A 884 -16.86 -22.17 0.95
N TYR A 885 -15.70 -22.73 0.58
CA TYR A 885 -14.59 -22.97 1.50
C TYR A 885 -14.02 -21.63 1.99
N LYS A 886 -14.04 -21.38 3.31
CA LYS A 886 -13.53 -20.15 3.93
C LYS A 886 -12.36 -20.49 4.87
N PRO A 887 -11.09 -20.25 4.49
CA PRO A 887 -9.95 -20.60 5.31
C PRO A 887 -9.93 -19.83 6.64
N ARG A 888 -9.44 -20.50 7.69
CA ARG A 888 -9.21 -20.00 9.05
C ARG A 888 -7.82 -20.43 9.50
N ILE A 889 -6.83 -20.00 8.73
CA ILE A 889 -5.43 -20.39 8.91
C ILE A 889 -4.92 -19.89 10.25
N LYS A 890 -4.26 -20.79 10.99
CA LYS A 890 -3.49 -20.44 12.18
C LYS A 890 -2.01 -20.64 11.89
N ALA A 891 -1.18 -19.84 12.53
CA ALA A 891 0.27 -19.88 12.37
C ALA A 891 0.95 -19.95 13.73
N HIS A 892 2.07 -20.67 13.79
CA HIS A 892 3.03 -20.56 14.88
C HIS A 892 4.38 -20.17 14.29
N SER A 893 4.97 -19.08 14.79
CA SER A 893 6.28 -18.62 14.35
C SER A 893 7.39 -19.45 14.98
N GLY A 894 8.53 -19.57 14.28
CA GLY A 894 9.76 -19.98 14.97
C GLY A 894 10.12 -18.94 16.04
N ALA A 895 10.84 -19.35 17.08
CA ALA A 895 11.41 -18.41 18.04
C ALA A 895 12.31 -17.41 17.28
N HIS A 896 12.15 -16.13 17.58
CA HIS A 896 12.81 -15.06 16.82
C HIS A 896 14.32 -15.27 16.72
N GLU A 897 15.00 -15.53 17.85
CA GLU A 897 16.44 -15.83 17.92
C GLU A 897 16.85 -17.01 17.01
N LEU A 898 16.08 -18.10 17.02
CA LEU A 898 16.38 -19.27 16.19
C LEU A 898 16.11 -19.00 14.71
N THR A 899 15.11 -18.18 14.40
CA THR A 899 14.76 -17.81 13.03
C THR A 899 15.83 -16.89 12.42
N GLU A 900 16.31 -15.90 13.19
CA GLU A 900 17.40 -15.03 12.76
C GLU A 900 18.72 -15.79 12.64
N LEU A 901 19.02 -16.72 13.56
CA LEU A 901 20.17 -17.60 13.45
C LEU A 901 20.10 -18.48 12.19
N ALA A 902 18.94 -19.07 11.91
CA ALA A 902 18.73 -19.85 10.69
C ALA A 902 18.96 -19.00 9.42
N LYS A 903 18.49 -17.74 9.40
CA LYS A 903 18.72 -16.81 8.27
C LYS A 903 20.21 -16.50 8.11
N PHE A 904 20.91 -16.24 9.22
CA PHE A 904 22.35 -15.99 9.21
C PHE A 904 23.13 -17.16 8.61
N ILE A 905 22.84 -18.38 9.06
CA ILE A 905 23.48 -19.62 8.58
C ILE A 905 23.15 -19.88 7.11
N ALA A 906 21.88 -19.73 6.71
CA ALA A 906 21.43 -19.95 5.33
C ALA A 906 22.05 -18.94 4.36
N ASN A 907 21.97 -17.64 4.66
CA ASN A 907 22.46 -16.57 3.77
C ASN A 907 23.98 -16.61 3.55
N ARG A 908 24.73 -17.08 4.56
CA ARG A 908 26.20 -17.21 4.49
C ARG A 908 26.68 -18.60 4.12
N ASN A 909 25.76 -19.55 3.87
CA ASN A 909 26.08 -20.94 3.54
C ASN A 909 27.01 -21.62 4.56
N LEU A 910 26.90 -21.25 5.85
CA LEU A 910 27.85 -21.72 6.88
C LEU A 910 27.76 -23.23 7.11
N TRP A 911 26.59 -23.82 6.91
CA TRP A 911 26.33 -25.24 7.12
C TRP A 911 26.91 -26.18 6.05
N GLN A 912 27.34 -25.66 4.89
CA GLN A 912 27.80 -26.48 3.75
C GLN A 912 28.96 -27.42 4.12
N HIS A 913 29.83 -27.02 5.03
CA HIS A 913 30.97 -27.83 5.46
C HIS A 913 30.58 -29.13 6.18
N ARG A 914 29.31 -29.24 6.63
CA ARG A 914 28.75 -30.44 7.26
C ARG A 914 28.13 -31.41 6.26
N LEU A 915 28.05 -31.03 4.99
CA LEU A 915 27.55 -31.89 3.92
C LEU A 915 28.62 -32.90 3.49
N GLY A 916 28.18 -34.08 3.06
CA GLY A 916 29.06 -35.08 2.44
C GLY A 916 29.59 -34.64 1.06
N PRO A 917 30.49 -35.43 0.44
CA PRO A 917 31.22 -35.09 -0.79
C PRO A 917 30.38 -34.83 -2.06
N HIS A 918 29.05 -34.84 -1.97
CA HIS A 918 28.13 -34.75 -3.10
C HIS A 918 27.01 -33.69 -2.95
N GLY A 919 27.11 -32.74 -2.02
CA GLY A 919 26.02 -31.78 -1.79
C GLY A 919 26.43 -30.32 -1.81
N GLN A 920 26.06 -29.59 -2.87
CA GLN A 920 25.78 -28.15 -2.77
C GLN A 920 24.26 -28.01 -2.79
N TYR A 921 23.65 -27.89 -1.61
CA TYR A 921 22.21 -27.71 -1.43
C TYR A 921 21.94 -26.33 -0.88
N LYS A 922 20.78 -25.73 -1.15
CA LYS A 922 20.44 -24.45 -0.52
C LYS A 922 19.64 -24.66 0.76
N ALA A 923 19.70 -23.65 1.63
CA ALA A 923 18.80 -23.54 2.77
C ALA A 923 17.98 -22.26 2.65
N GLU A 924 16.69 -22.33 2.94
CA GLU A 924 15.79 -21.18 2.96
C GLU A 924 15.06 -21.07 4.31
N VAL A 925 14.79 -19.83 4.73
CA VAL A 925 13.98 -19.56 5.93
C VAL A 925 12.66 -18.93 5.49
N LYS A 926 11.62 -19.76 5.40
CA LYS A 926 10.33 -19.40 4.79
C LYS A 926 9.17 -20.16 5.47
N PRO A 927 7.91 -19.81 5.18
CA PRO A 927 6.77 -20.52 5.76
C PRO A 927 6.68 -21.98 5.33
N ILE A 928 6.26 -22.85 6.25
CA ILE A 928 6.00 -24.28 6.02
C ILE A 928 4.52 -24.57 6.28
N ALA A 929 3.85 -25.31 5.40
CA ALA A 929 2.47 -25.73 5.58
C ALA A 929 2.39 -27.06 6.35
N ALA A 930 1.53 -27.14 7.36
CA ALA A 930 1.34 -28.31 8.22
C ALA A 930 -0.13 -28.78 8.24
N GLY A 931 -0.36 -30.08 8.18
CA GLY A 931 -1.69 -30.68 8.32
C GLY A 931 -1.62 -32.20 8.48
N GLU A 932 -2.77 -32.89 8.59
CA GLU A 932 -2.81 -34.33 8.85
C GLU A 932 -2.70 -35.21 7.60
N LYS A 933 -2.61 -34.59 6.41
CA LYS A 933 -2.60 -35.31 5.13
C LYS A 933 -1.22 -35.35 4.51
N VAL A 934 -0.80 -36.54 4.07
CA VAL A 934 0.32 -36.71 3.15
C VAL A 934 -0.08 -36.15 1.78
N VAL A 935 0.54 -35.04 1.37
CA VAL A 935 0.30 -34.42 0.06
C VAL A 935 1.20 -35.10 -0.97
N ALA A 936 0.65 -36.07 -1.72
CA ALA A 936 1.41 -36.89 -2.67
C ALA A 936 1.22 -36.50 -4.15
N SER A 937 0.59 -35.36 -4.42
CA SER A 937 0.34 -34.87 -5.77
C SER A 937 0.04 -33.37 -5.78
N ASN A 938 0.66 -32.62 -6.68
CA ASN A 938 0.30 -31.23 -6.98
C ASN A 938 -1.10 -31.09 -7.64
N ARG A 939 -1.74 -32.22 -8.01
CA ARG A 939 -3.13 -32.26 -8.50
C ARG A 939 -4.14 -32.61 -7.40
N SER A 940 -3.67 -32.92 -6.20
CA SER A 940 -4.56 -33.26 -5.08
C SER A 940 -5.40 -32.04 -4.67
N ALA A 941 -6.62 -32.28 -4.20
CA ALA A 941 -7.46 -31.23 -3.62
C ALA A 941 -6.73 -30.53 -2.45
N THR A 942 -5.92 -31.28 -1.70
CA THR A 942 -5.09 -30.72 -0.61
C THR A 942 -4.01 -29.76 -1.13
N TYR A 943 -3.31 -30.09 -2.22
CA TYR A 943 -2.36 -29.15 -2.82
C TYR A 943 -3.06 -27.89 -3.34
N GLN A 944 -4.19 -28.05 -4.03
CA GLN A 944 -4.98 -26.91 -4.48
C GLN A 944 -5.38 -26.02 -3.30
N LEU A 945 -5.80 -26.63 -2.20
CA LEU A 945 -6.14 -25.95 -0.97
C LEU A 945 -4.95 -25.15 -0.38
N ILE A 946 -3.79 -25.77 -0.27
CA ILE A 946 -2.56 -25.15 0.22
C ILE A 946 -2.17 -23.98 -0.71
N SER A 947 -2.15 -24.20 -2.02
CA SER A 947 -1.78 -23.18 -3.01
C SER A 947 -2.72 -21.98 -3.03
N GLN A 948 -3.99 -22.16 -2.69
CA GLN A 948 -5.00 -21.08 -2.65
C GLN A 948 -5.03 -20.36 -1.30
N SER A 949 -4.81 -21.09 -0.19
CA SER A 949 -5.07 -20.58 1.16
C SER A 949 -3.81 -20.16 1.92
N VAL A 950 -2.65 -20.73 1.58
CA VAL A 950 -1.35 -20.47 2.22
C VAL A 950 -0.23 -20.46 1.17
N SER A 951 -0.45 -19.69 0.11
CA SER A 951 0.44 -19.64 -1.07
C SER A 951 1.86 -19.20 -0.75
N GLN A 952 2.12 -18.61 0.42
CA GLN A 952 3.45 -18.24 0.90
C GLN A 952 4.32 -19.42 1.37
N ALA A 953 3.73 -20.60 1.61
CA ALA A 953 4.48 -21.79 2.03
C ALA A 953 5.28 -22.38 0.86
N ILE A 954 6.53 -22.75 1.12
CA ILE A 954 7.42 -23.37 0.12
C ILE A 954 7.60 -24.88 0.34
N ALA A 955 7.27 -25.37 1.54
CA ALA A 955 7.32 -26.78 1.92
C ALA A 955 6.05 -27.21 2.66
N VAL A 956 5.70 -28.50 2.59
CA VAL A 956 4.60 -29.12 3.33
C VAL A 956 5.10 -30.32 4.14
N GLU A 957 4.55 -30.48 5.33
CA GLU A 957 4.85 -31.54 6.28
C GLU A 957 3.63 -31.80 7.20
N MET A 958 3.78 -32.65 8.21
CA MET A 958 2.64 -33.16 8.99
C MET A 958 2.71 -32.92 10.51
N GLU A 959 3.77 -32.33 11.05
CA GLU A 959 4.00 -32.30 12.52
C GLU A 959 4.33 -30.91 13.10
N GLY A 960 4.81 -29.99 12.27
CA GLY A 960 5.47 -28.76 12.72
C GLY A 960 4.55 -27.83 13.48
N TYR A 961 3.26 -27.80 13.13
CA TYR A 961 2.27 -27.02 13.86
C TYR A 961 1.98 -27.64 15.23
N GLY A 962 1.82 -28.97 15.27
CA GLY A 962 1.66 -29.74 16.50
C GLY A 962 2.85 -29.62 17.45
N PHE A 963 4.07 -29.55 16.93
CA PHE A 963 5.28 -29.32 17.69
C PHE A 963 5.35 -27.90 18.28
N LEU A 964 5.12 -26.87 17.45
CA LEU A 964 5.26 -25.49 17.93
C LEU A 964 4.17 -25.09 18.92
N ALA A 965 2.96 -25.65 18.84
CA ALA A 965 1.86 -25.34 19.75
C ALA A 965 2.18 -25.50 21.25
N PRO A 966 2.68 -26.66 21.74
CA PRO A 966 3.16 -26.81 23.11
C PRO A 966 4.45 -26.04 23.36
N VAL A 967 5.38 -25.93 22.40
CA VAL A 967 6.61 -25.14 22.60
C VAL A 967 6.31 -23.68 22.95
N HIS A 968 5.32 -23.05 22.32
CA HIS A 968 4.87 -21.69 22.66
C HIS A 968 4.21 -21.60 24.04
N SER A 969 3.68 -22.71 24.55
CA SER A 969 3.09 -22.78 25.89
C SER A 969 4.14 -22.97 26.98
N HIS A 970 5.37 -23.38 26.61
CA HIS A 970 6.53 -23.51 27.49
C HIS A 970 7.53 -22.37 27.25
N HIS A 971 8.52 -22.20 28.13
CA HIS A 971 9.57 -21.18 27.95
C HIS A 971 10.70 -21.60 26.99
N SER A 972 10.52 -22.68 26.24
CA SER A 972 11.52 -23.20 25.29
C SER A 972 11.44 -22.44 23.96
N LYS A 973 12.59 -22.18 23.34
CA LYS A 973 12.67 -21.53 22.02
C LYS A 973 12.62 -22.60 20.92
N GLY A 974 11.60 -22.56 20.05
CA GLY A 974 11.30 -23.61 19.06
C GLY A 974 11.57 -23.24 17.60
N ILE A 975 12.01 -24.18 16.75
CA ILE A 975 12.02 -24.04 15.29
C ILE A 975 11.82 -25.39 14.58
N VAL A 976 11.24 -25.38 13.37
CA VAL A 976 11.07 -26.55 12.51
C VAL A 976 12.06 -26.50 11.35
N ILE A 977 12.72 -27.62 11.05
CA ILE A 977 13.72 -27.76 9.98
C ILE A 977 13.37 -28.98 9.14
N ARG A 978 13.12 -28.77 7.85
CA ARG A 978 12.73 -29.80 6.90
C ARG A 978 13.71 -29.92 5.75
N GLY A 979 14.25 -31.11 5.53
CA GLY A 979 14.93 -31.45 4.28
C GLY A 979 13.91 -31.87 3.22
N ILE A 980 14.05 -31.38 1.99
CA ILE A 980 13.10 -31.66 0.91
C ILE A 980 13.38 -33.05 0.31
N SER A 981 12.44 -33.98 0.51
CA SER A 981 12.55 -35.39 0.13
C SER A 981 11.78 -35.76 -1.14
N ASP A 982 10.73 -35.01 -1.47
CA ASP A 982 9.93 -35.13 -2.68
C ASP A 982 9.42 -33.75 -3.12
N LEU A 983 8.99 -33.61 -4.38
CA LEU A 983 8.38 -32.38 -4.90
C LEU A 983 6.87 -32.58 -5.18
N LEU A 984 6.23 -33.39 -4.34
CA LEU A 984 4.81 -33.81 -4.42
C LEU A 984 4.44 -34.62 -5.67
N GLU A 985 5.28 -34.72 -6.68
CA GLU A 985 5.14 -35.63 -7.81
C GLU A 985 6.27 -36.66 -7.84
N ASN A 986 6.02 -37.82 -8.47
CA ASN A 986 7.00 -38.90 -8.64
C ASN A 986 7.65 -39.37 -7.34
N LYS A 987 6.92 -39.30 -6.21
CA LYS A 987 7.40 -39.73 -4.89
C LYS A 987 8.02 -41.13 -4.90
N THR A 988 7.42 -42.08 -5.64
CA THR A 988 7.97 -43.43 -5.80
C THR A 988 9.36 -43.44 -6.44
N ALA A 989 9.63 -42.55 -7.40
CA ALA A 989 10.94 -42.42 -8.02
C ALA A 989 11.94 -41.74 -7.08
N SER A 990 11.50 -40.72 -6.32
CA SER A 990 12.36 -40.07 -5.32
C SER A 990 12.72 -41.02 -4.16
N ASP A 991 11.76 -41.81 -3.70
CA ASP A 991 11.96 -42.83 -2.67
C ASP A 991 12.92 -43.93 -3.17
N GLN A 992 12.73 -44.40 -4.41
CA GLN A 992 13.64 -45.37 -5.05
C GLN A 992 15.06 -44.81 -5.26
N ALA A 993 15.20 -43.50 -5.48
CA ALA A 993 16.47 -42.81 -5.61
C ALA A 993 17.12 -42.45 -4.26
N GLY A 994 16.48 -42.79 -3.12
CA GLY A 994 17.07 -42.65 -1.79
C GLY A 994 17.09 -41.20 -1.25
N TRP A 995 16.17 -40.34 -1.70
CA TRP A 995 16.16 -38.93 -1.29
C TRP A 995 15.73 -38.68 0.16
N GLN A 996 14.91 -39.54 0.77
CA GLN A 996 14.51 -39.39 2.17
C GLN A 996 15.72 -39.40 3.14
N PRO A 997 16.64 -40.40 3.09
CA PRO A 997 17.88 -40.36 3.87
C PRO A 997 18.75 -39.12 3.63
N ILE A 998 18.87 -38.66 2.37
CA ILE A 998 19.67 -37.46 2.01
C ILE A 998 19.04 -36.21 2.63
N ALA A 999 17.73 -36.04 2.46
CA ALA A 999 16.99 -34.92 3.01
C ALA A 999 17.08 -34.89 4.56
N ALA A 1000 16.93 -36.03 5.22
CA ALA A 1000 17.06 -36.13 6.67
C ALA A 1000 18.48 -35.80 7.16
N ALA A 1001 19.51 -36.25 6.45
CA ALA A 1001 20.90 -35.93 6.75
C ALA A 1001 21.19 -34.43 6.57
N ASN A 1002 20.67 -33.81 5.50
CA ASN A 1002 20.83 -32.38 5.25
C ASN A 1002 20.11 -31.51 6.30
N ALA A 1003 18.88 -31.87 6.66
CA ALA A 1003 18.14 -31.20 7.74
C ALA A 1003 18.90 -31.30 9.08
N THR A 1004 19.48 -32.48 9.37
CA THR A 1004 20.30 -32.70 10.56
C THR A 1004 21.60 -31.88 10.52
N ALA A 1005 22.27 -31.80 9.37
CA ALA A 1005 23.48 -31.00 9.19
C ALA A 1005 23.20 -29.50 9.43
N PHE A 1006 22.08 -28.99 8.92
CA PHE A 1006 21.65 -27.61 9.18
C PHE A 1006 21.33 -27.38 10.66
N ALA A 1007 20.60 -28.30 11.30
CA ALA A 1007 20.30 -28.23 12.73
C ALA A 1007 21.59 -28.28 13.59
N ALA A 1008 22.55 -29.15 13.24
CA ALA A 1008 23.85 -29.22 13.91
C ALA A 1008 24.64 -27.90 13.81
N GLU A 1009 24.56 -27.22 12.67
CA GLU A 1009 25.20 -25.91 12.50
C GLU A 1009 24.53 -24.83 13.36
N MET A 1010 23.20 -24.86 13.51
CA MET A 1010 22.50 -24.00 14.45
C MET A 1010 22.94 -24.28 15.89
N LEU A 1011 23.03 -25.54 16.30
CA LEU A 1011 23.48 -25.92 17.65
C LEU A 1011 24.92 -25.47 17.93
N ALA A 1012 25.81 -25.56 16.95
CA ALA A 1012 27.19 -25.09 17.05
C ALA A 1012 27.27 -23.57 17.34
N HIS A 1013 26.46 -22.76 16.66
CA HIS A 1013 26.38 -21.32 16.91
C HIS A 1013 25.79 -21.01 18.29
N LEU A 1014 24.72 -21.70 18.68
CA LEU A 1014 24.11 -21.51 20.00
C LEU A 1014 25.08 -21.86 21.14
N LEU A 1015 25.95 -22.87 20.97
CA LEU A 1015 27.02 -23.16 21.94
C LEU A 1015 28.05 -22.03 22.02
N ASN A 1016 28.31 -21.36 20.90
CA ASN A 1016 29.26 -20.26 20.83
C ASN A 1016 28.71 -18.96 21.48
N ASP A 1017 27.41 -18.72 21.38
CA ASP A 1017 26.75 -17.51 21.92
C ASP A 1017 26.61 -17.52 23.46
N GLN A 1018 26.66 -18.69 24.13
CA GLN A 1018 26.54 -18.77 25.60
C GLN A 1018 27.72 -18.17 26.40
N ILE A 1019 28.72 -17.56 25.76
CA ILE A 1019 29.81 -16.81 26.46
C ILE A 1019 29.27 -15.50 27.07
N SER A 1020 28.20 -14.94 26.52
CA SER A 1020 27.78 -13.58 26.86
C SER A 1020 26.73 -13.51 28.00
N GLU A 1021 26.26 -14.64 28.54
CA GLU A 1021 25.13 -14.72 29.49
C GLU A 1021 25.45 -15.42 30.84
N LEU A 1022 26.57 -15.11 31.52
CA LEU A 1022 26.69 -15.43 32.95
C LEU A 1022 26.08 -14.28 33.80
N PRO A 1023 25.09 -14.51 34.68
CA PRO A 1023 24.36 -13.44 35.36
C PRO A 1023 25.03 -12.96 36.68
N PRO A 1024 25.07 -11.63 36.95
CA PRO A 1024 25.17 -11.08 38.30
C PRO A 1024 23.85 -11.27 39.09
N ALA A 1025 23.95 -11.25 40.42
CA ALA A 1025 22.89 -11.57 41.38
C ALA A 1025 21.59 -10.76 41.27
N GLN A 1026 20.52 -11.41 41.75
CA GLN A 1026 19.09 -11.09 41.75
C GLN A 1026 18.68 -9.67 42.20
N ALA A 1027 17.75 -9.06 41.47
CA ALA A 1027 16.64 -8.25 41.99
C ALA A 1027 15.45 -8.28 40.99
N ALA A 1028 14.24 -8.50 41.49
CA ALA A 1028 12.96 -8.54 40.74
C ALA A 1028 12.15 -7.25 40.99
N PRO A 1029 10.96 -7.06 40.36
CA PRO A 1029 10.69 -6.97 38.92
C PRO A 1029 9.87 -5.71 38.56
N ALA A 1030 9.87 -5.25 37.30
CA ALA A 1030 8.88 -4.30 36.79
C ALA A 1030 8.50 -4.58 35.32
N THR A 1031 7.33 -5.22 35.18
CA THR A 1031 6.26 -5.09 34.18
C THR A 1031 6.50 -4.46 32.78
N ALA A 1032 6.04 -5.24 31.79
CA ALA A 1032 5.33 -4.88 30.54
C ALA A 1032 6.13 -4.46 29.27
N GLN A 1033 6.19 -5.40 28.32
CA GLN A 1033 6.40 -5.26 26.86
C GLN A 1033 5.14 -4.64 26.16
N PRO A 1034 5.08 -4.38 24.83
CA PRO A 1034 6.07 -4.62 23.75
C PRO A 1034 6.31 -3.45 22.76
N ARG A 1035 7.39 -3.54 21.97
CA ARG A 1035 7.48 -2.91 20.65
C ARG A 1035 7.64 -3.99 19.58
N SER A 1036 6.89 -3.76 18.51
CA SER A 1036 6.87 -4.45 17.24
C SER A 1036 8.20 -4.32 16.51
N THR A 1037 8.52 -5.43 15.85
CA THR A 1037 9.45 -5.63 14.74
C THR A 1037 9.21 -4.66 13.59
N ASP A 1038 10.28 -4.29 12.89
CA ASP A 1038 10.21 -4.05 11.45
C ASP A 1038 11.26 -4.88 10.72
N VAL A 1039 10.81 -5.44 9.61
CA VAL A 1039 11.55 -6.21 8.61
C VAL A 1039 11.82 -5.28 7.44
N MET A 1040 12.98 -5.40 6.78
CA MET A 1040 13.02 -5.09 5.34
C MET A 1040 14.00 -5.96 4.53
N SER A 1041 13.41 -6.53 3.47
CA SER A 1041 13.89 -6.59 2.07
C SER A 1041 14.83 -7.73 1.60
N SER A 1042 14.42 -8.41 0.51
CA SER A 1042 14.93 -8.13 -0.86
C SER A 1042 14.32 -9.02 -1.98
N SER A 1043 14.09 -8.37 -3.14
CA SER A 1043 14.16 -8.78 -4.58
C SER A 1043 13.41 -9.98 -5.18
N GLU A 1044 12.73 -9.74 -6.32
CA GLU A 1044 12.10 -10.72 -7.26
C GLU A 1044 12.38 -10.39 -8.76
N PRO A 1045 12.26 -11.38 -9.70
CA PRO A 1045 12.61 -11.24 -11.12
C PRO A 1045 11.44 -10.92 -12.08
N ALA A 1046 11.80 -10.47 -13.29
CA ALA A 1046 10.94 -9.91 -14.33
C ALA A 1046 10.05 -10.94 -15.08
N SER A 1047 8.79 -11.05 -14.69
CA SER A 1047 7.65 -11.50 -15.54
C SER A 1047 6.26 -11.11 -14.98
N ALA A 1048 6.23 -10.53 -13.78
CA ALA A 1048 5.02 -10.11 -13.07
C ALA A 1048 4.12 -9.02 -13.71
N PRO A 1049 4.58 -8.05 -14.55
CA PRO A 1049 3.79 -6.83 -14.78
C PRO A 1049 2.41 -7.05 -15.39
N LEU A 1050 2.29 -7.92 -16.40
CA LEU A 1050 1.04 -8.15 -17.14
C LEU A 1050 0.01 -8.99 -16.36
N THR A 1051 0.50 -9.99 -15.65
CA THR A 1051 -0.34 -10.89 -14.83
C THR A 1051 -0.81 -10.18 -13.56
N GLU A 1052 0.03 -9.32 -13.00
CA GLU A 1052 -0.30 -8.45 -11.86
C GLU A 1052 -1.27 -7.33 -12.27
N LEU A 1053 -1.12 -6.76 -13.47
CA LEU A 1053 -2.06 -5.80 -14.05
C LEU A 1053 -3.45 -6.43 -14.26
N LEU A 1054 -3.55 -7.61 -14.87
CA LEU A 1054 -4.84 -8.32 -15.01
C LEU A 1054 -5.30 -9.01 -13.72
N GLY A 1055 -4.49 -9.05 -12.66
CA GLY A 1055 -4.91 -9.49 -11.32
C GLY A 1055 -5.92 -8.51 -10.70
N SER A 1056 -5.79 -7.22 -11.01
CA SER A 1056 -6.73 -6.17 -10.60
C SER A 1056 -8.09 -6.34 -11.28
N VAL A 1057 -9.17 -6.29 -10.48
CA VAL A 1057 -10.55 -6.32 -10.99
C VAL A 1057 -10.84 -5.09 -11.87
N SER A 1058 -10.26 -3.94 -11.51
CA SER A 1058 -10.45 -2.68 -12.25
C SER A 1058 -9.81 -2.72 -13.63
N ALA A 1059 -8.57 -3.22 -13.75
CA ALA A 1059 -7.87 -3.31 -15.03
C ALA A 1059 -8.50 -4.35 -15.98
N ARG A 1060 -9.06 -5.43 -15.43
CA ARG A 1060 -9.84 -6.40 -16.22
C ARG A 1060 -11.13 -5.82 -16.76
N SER A 1061 -11.85 -5.03 -15.96
CA SER A 1061 -13.06 -4.34 -16.44
C SER A 1061 -12.75 -3.31 -17.52
N GLU A 1062 -11.67 -2.56 -17.37
CA GLU A 1062 -11.22 -1.59 -18.37
C GLU A 1062 -10.86 -2.29 -19.69
N LEU A 1063 -10.01 -3.31 -19.64
CA LEU A 1063 -9.63 -4.08 -20.84
C LEU A 1063 -10.82 -4.81 -21.45
N ALA A 1064 -11.76 -5.33 -20.66
CA ALA A 1064 -12.97 -5.97 -21.17
C ALA A 1064 -13.86 -4.99 -21.93
N THR A 1065 -13.99 -3.75 -21.44
CA THR A 1065 -14.75 -2.69 -22.11
C THR A 1065 -14.10 -2.31 -23.43
N ILE A 1066 -12.78 -2.11 -23.44
CA ILE A 1066 -12.02 -1.81 -24.67
C ILE A 1066 -12.14 -2.95 -25.69
N LEU A 1067 -12.04 -4.20 -25.26
CA LEU A 1067 -12.16 -5.36 -26.15
C LEU A 1067 -13.60 -5.57 -26.63
N ALA A 1068 -14.61 -5.19 -25.86
CA ALA A 1068 -16.01 -5.25 -26.28
C ALA A 1068 -16.34 -4.20 -27.35
N ASP A 1069 -15.74 -3.02 -27.27
CA ASP A 1069 -15.87 -1.97 -28.31
C ASP A 1069 -15.10 -2.30 -29.60
N LEU A 1070 -14.06 -3.14 -29.52
CA LEU A 1070 -13.24 -3.54 -30.67
C LEU A 1070 -13.70 -4.85 -31.33
N TYR A 1071 -14.41 -5.68 -30.56
CA TYR A 1071 -14.95 -6.96 -30.98
C TYR A 1071 -16.43 -7.04 -30.55
N ASP A 1072 -17.30 -6.36 -31.31
CA ASP A 1072 -18.75 -6.24 -31.08
C ASP A 1072 -19.48 -7.58 -30.94
N ARG A 1073 -18.92 -8.68 -31.49
CA ARG A 1073 -19.45 -10.05 -31.36
C ARG A 1073 -18.74 -10.89 -30.30
N GLY A 1074 -17.90 -10.27 -29.47
CA GLY A 1074 -17.20 -10.90 -28.36
C GLY A 1074 -15.90 -11.64 -28.75
N PRO A 1075 -15.29 -12.39 -27.82
CA PRO A 1075 -13.97 -13.02 -27.97
C PRO A 1075 -13.83 -14.04 -29.11
N GLU A 1076 -14.92 -14.48 -29.72
CA GLU A 1076 -14.89 -15.37 -30.89
C GLU A 1076 -14.68 -14.61 -32.22
N GLU A 1077 -14.94 -13.30 -32.22
CA GLU A 1077 -14.78 -12.45 -33.38
C GLU A 1077 -13.32 -12.44 -33.84
N ARG A 1078 -13.13 -12.56 -35.16
CA ARG A 1078 -11.80 -12.73 -35.80
C ARG A 1078 -10.97 -13.88 -35.20
N GLN A 1079 -11.63 -14.82 -34.52
CA GLN A 1079 -10.99 -15.93 -33.82
C GLN A 1079 -9.89 -15.46 -32.86
N VAL A 1080 -9.99 -14.23 -32.31
CA VAL A 1080 -8.90 -13.62 -31.52
C VAL A 1080 -8.55 -14.47 -30.31
N TRP A 1081 -9.55 -14.99 -29.60
CA TRP A 1081 -9.35 -15.87 -28.45
C TRP A 1081 -8.63 -17.17 -28.83
N LYS A 1082 -8.98 -17.76 -29.98
CA LYS A 1082 -8.37 -19.00 -30.47
C LYS A 1082 -6.95 -18.78 -30.98
N ARG A 1083 -6.68 -17.66 -31.68
CA ARG A 1083 -5.34 -17.27 -32.15
C ARG A 1083 -4.40 -16.98 -30.99
N ALA A 1084 -4.92 -16.43 -29.90
CA ALA A 1084 -4.19 -16.24 -28.66
C ALA A 1084 -3.88 -17.56 -27.91
N GLY A 1085 -4.38 -18.71 -28.38
CA GLY A 1085 -4.15 -20.03 -27.77
C GLY A 1085 -5.30 -20.54 -26.91
N GLY A 1086 -6.45 -19.86 -26.91
CA GLY A 1086 -7.60 -20.13 -26.05
C GLY A 1086 -8.56 -21.15 -26.66
N LYS A 1087 -9.19 -21.99 -25.82
CA LYS A 1087 -10.23 -22.93 -26.27
C LYS A 1087 -11.62 -22.29 -26.21
N LEU A 1088 -12.33 -22.26 -27.33
CA LEU A 1088 -13.66 -21.65 -27.45
C LEU A 1088 -14.72 -22.30 -26.54
N SER A 1089 -14.56 -23.58 -26.17
CA SER A 1089 -15.50 -24.32 -25.31
C SER A 1089 -15.66 -23.77 -23.88
N PHE A 1090 -14.89 -22.76 -23.50
CA PHE A 1090 -14.90 -22.14 -22.17
C PHE A 1090 -15.52 -20.74 -22.16
N LEU A 1091 -15.83 -20.19 -23.34
CA LEU A 1091 -16.58 -18.95 -23.47
C LEU A 1091 -18.08 -19.30 -23.38
N LYS A 1092 -18.83 -18.57 -22.54
CA LYS A 1092 -20.28 -18.69 -22.48
C LYS A 1092 -20.89 -18.07 -23.73
N GLN A 1093 -21.54 -18.87 -24.57
CA GLN A 1093 -22.30 -18.37 -25.71
C GLN A 1093 -23.74 -18.09 -25.26
N ALA A 1094 -24.11 -16.81 -25.16
CA ALA A 1094 -25.48 -16.23 -25.11
C ALA A 1094 -25.51 -14.82 -24.46
N ASP A 1095 -24.40 -14.31 -23.93
CA ASP A 1095 -24.34 -13.00 -23.26
C ASP A 1095 -23.92 -11.86 -24.22
N PRO A 1096 -24.20 -10.58 -23.91
CA PRO A 1096 -23.67 -9.45 -24.68
C PRO A 1096 -22.13 -9.38 -24.64
N ALA A 1097 -21.50 -8.76 -25.65
CA ALA A 1097 -20.05 -8.84 -25.88
C ALA A 1097 -19.21 -8.33 -24.69
N ASP A 1098 -19.69 -7.30 -23.99
CA ASP A 1098 -19.08 -6.77 -22.76
C ASP A 1098 -18.96 -7.84 -21.67
N THR A 1099 -20.04 -8.57 -21.45
CA THR A 1099 -20.19 -9.61 -20.44
C THR A 1099 -19.35 -10.83 -20.81
N GLN A 1100 -19.28 -11.16 -22.11
CA GLN A 1100 -18.39 -12.22 -22.61
C GLN A 1100 -16.91 -11.87 -22.38
N TRP A 1101 -16.47 -10.64 -22.63
CA TRP A 1101 -15.09 -10.22 -22.41
C TRP A 1101 -14.71 -10.12 -20.94
N HIS A 1102 -15.62 -9.65 -20.08
CA HIS A 1102 -15.42 -9.67 -18.63
C HIS A 1102 -15.23 -11.10 -18.13
N HIS A 1103 -16.10 -12.03 -18.55
CA HIS A 1103 -15.95 -13.43 -18.22
C HIS A 1103 -14.67 -14.04 -18.79
N ALA A 1104 -14.30 -13.71 -20.03
CA ALA A 1104 -13.10 -14.22 -20.68
C ALA A 1104 -11.83 -13.74 -19.96
N LEU A 1105 -11.71 -12.46 -19.62
CA LEU A 1105 -10.56 -11.92 -18.90
C LEU A 1105 -10.51 -12.36 -17.44
N ASP A 1106 -11.65 -12.51 -16.77
CA ASP A 1106 -11.72 -13.14 -15.45
C ASP A 1106 -11.24 -14.58 -15.49
N TYR A 1107 -11.57 -15.30 -16.57
CA TYR A 1107 -11.14 -16.66 -16.80
C TYR A 1107 -9.64 -16.72 -17.12
N LEU A 1108 -9.11 -15.76 -17.89
CA LEU A 1108 -7.68 -15.64 -18.20
C LEU A 1108 -6.84 -15.30 -16.96
N ALA A 1109 -7.31 -14.39 -16.11
CA ALA A 1109 -6.63 -14.04 -14.86
C ALA A 1109 -6.65 -15.17 -13.82
N LYS A 1110 -7.58 -16.12 -13.95
CA LYS A 1110 -7.63 -17.37 -13.16
C LYS A 1110 -6.83 -18.52 -13.81
N GLY A 1111 -6.01 -18.23 -14.82
CA GLY A 1111 -5.10 -19.18 -15.46
C GLY A 1111 -5.46 -19.59 -16.89
N GLY A 1112 -6.57 -19.09 -17.45
CA GLY A 1112 -6.99 -19.36 -18.83
C GLY A 1112 -7.37 -20.82 -19.10
N SER A 1113 -7.82 -21.12 -20.34
CA SER A 1113 -8.00 -22.50 -20.82
C SER A 1113 -7.38 -22.67 -22.19
N GLY A 1114 -6.42 -23.60 -22.27
CA GLY A 1114 -5.52 -23.78 -23.41
C GLY A 1114 -4.17 -23.14 -23.11
N ASN A 1115 -3.46 -22.72 -24.16
CA ASN A 1115 -2.16 -22.07 -24.06
C ASN A 1115 -2.28 -20.53 -24.10
N ILE A 1116 -3.49 -20.01 -23.85
CA ILE A 1116 -3.73 -18.56 -23.83
C ILE A 1116 -3.16 -17.94 -22.57
N THR A 1117 -2.42 -16.86 -22.75
CA THR A 1117 -1.83 -16.03 -21.71
C THR A 1117 -2.29 -14.59 -21.90
N PRO A 1118 -2.24 -13.73 -20.86
CA PRO A 1118 -2.41 -12.29 -20.99
C PRO A 1118 -1.60 -11.70 -22.15
N ARG A 1119 -0.34 -12.13 -22.26
CA ARG A 1119 0.60 -11.72 -23.30
C ARG A 1119 0.14 -12.16 -24.69
N SER A 1120 -0.17 -13.44 -24.88
CA SER A 1120 -0.56 -13.96 -26.19
C SER A 1120 -1.93 -13.44 -26.67
N LEU A 1121 -2.83 -13.09 -25.74
CA LEU A 1121 -4.08 -12.38 -26.07
C LEU A 1121 -3.79 -10.97 -26.57
N LEU A 1122 -2.96 -10.21 -25.86
CA LEU A 1122 -2.60 -8.86 -26.27
C LEU A 1122 -1.79 -8.84 -27.57
N GLU A 1123 -0.90 -9.81 -27.81
CA GLU A 1123 -0.20 -9.97 -29.10
C GLU A 1123 -1.18 -10.24 -30.25
N ALA A 1124 -2.21 -11.08 -30.03
CA ALA A 1124 -3.25 -11.33 -31.03
C ALA A 1124 -4.14 -10.11 -31.28
N VAL A 1125 -4.45 -9.33 -30.24
CA VAL A 1125 -5.20 -8.07 -30.37
C VAL A 1125 -4.34 -6.98 -31.02
N GLN A 1126 -3.04 -6.93 -30.74
CA GLN A 1126 -2.08 -6.02 -31.37
C GLN A 1126 -1.93 -6.30 -32.85
N ALA A 1127 -1.98 -7.56 -33.27
CA ALA A 1127 -1.99 -7.92 -34.69
C ALA A 1127 -3.22 -7.37 -35.43
N ASP A 1128 -4.38 -7.32 -34.76
CA ASP A 1128 -5.63 -6.82 -35.35
C ASP A 1128 -5.76 -5.28 -35.25
N PHE A 1129 -5.19 -4.68 -34.20
CA PHE A 1129 -5.33 -3.27 -33.87
C PHE A 1129 -4.00 -2.64 -33.39
N PRO A 1130 -2.94 -2.61 -34.23
CA PRO A 1130 -1.58 -2.26 -33.80
C PRO A 1130 -1.39 -0.81 -33.36
N ALA A 1131 -2.23 0.11 -33.85
CA ALA A 1131 -2.14 1.54 -33.59
C ALA A 1131 -3.29 2.07 -32.71
N ASN A 1132 -4.06 1.19 -32.05
CA ASN A 1132 -5.20 1.63 -31.24
C ASN A 1132 -4.72 2.34 -29.97
N PRO A 1133 -5.06 3.63 -29.77
CA PRO A 1133 -4.55 4.42 -28.65
C PRO A 1133 -5.00 3.90 -27.27
N SER A 1134 -6.19 3.28 -27.18
CA SER A 1134 -6.70 2.71 -25.93
C SER A 1134 -5.95 1.45 -25.50
N LEU A 1135 -5.24 0.78 -26.41
CA LEU A 1135 -4.45 -0.42 -26.12
C LEU A 1135 -2.94 -0.15 -26.02
N GLN A 1136 -2.47 1.08 -26.29
CA GLN A 1136 -1.05 1.46 -26.26
C GLN A 1136 -0.38 1.16 -24.89
N ARG A 1137 -1.09 1.41 -23.79
CA ARG A 1137 -0.60 1.08 -22.44
C ARG A 1137 -0.41 -0.42 -22.23
N TYR A 1138 -1.26 -1.25 -22.82
CA TYR A 1138 -1.18 -2.71 -22.72
C TYR A 1138 -0.13 -3.28 -23.68
N TYR A 1139 0.06 -2.68 -24.86
CA TYR A 1139 1.12 -3.04 -25.80
C TYR A 1139 2.51 -2.67 -25.29
N GLY A 1140 2.65 -1.59 -24.51
CA GLY A 1140 3.91 -1.23 -23.88
C GLY A 1140 4.38 -2.21 -22.79
N LEU A 1141 3.54 -3.20 -22.42
CA LEU A 1141 3.85 -4.26 -21.47
C LEU A 1141 4.18 -5.60 -22.13
N LEU A 1142 3.93 -5.73 -23.45
CA LEU A 1142 4.42 -6.85 -24.27
C LEU A 1142 5.92 -6.70 -24.49
#